data_AF-A0A5Q4ETL6-F1
#
_entry.id   AF-A0A5Q4ETL6-F1
#
_cell.length_a   1.000
_cell.length_b   1.000
_cell.length_c   1.000
_cell.angle_alpha   90.00
_cell.angle_beta   90.00
_cell.angle_gamma   90.00
#
_symmetry.space_group_name_H-M   'P 1'
#
loop_
_entity.id
_entity.type
_entity.pdbx_description
1 polymer ?
#
loop_
_entity_poly.entity_id
_entity_poly.type
_entity_poly.pdbx_seq_one_letter_code
_entity_poly.pdbx_strand_id
1 'polypeptide(L)'
;MGRRGADKAAATDALTTGAGAGLWRWLMVFLAGALCLVAVGVPAIGVVIAMLRHDPAGAGASLSETLTLVRLRNDGRLLARTIGVAILIGVVTAALAFPAAWSMRRLSPRLVALLVAPMLLPSYLVYASWGLLRSPGSWLGDVIARDAPTLAPIASRIQAVGGLSLWAWPVAAIVMGVAARRIDQGALDAMRLSSAPWWRRALMTLGAVRTGVIGAIGVTALLMIGSSVPLHVAEVETYAITIWRRLDETAGAPSVWWTASPLLLIALVMGWIVGGRVLGASSAEASHSEQPDTGVSRWWIAIAIAIWCLSTLAPLALFSANIREARALGEFWSLSSRGVGNALLIGAVVGVLGLFIAAGTSAGLSATPGSWMRRLTSLSLRIWLIGALIPGVLVGSAIHAASNHDLSAWLTDTRAGLALSHITRFGAVAALAGWWLAWMEPRELIDARRLAGPETLRSWLGASAPLQAGGLAAAAIGLTILSMHEIEATVMLAPPGHGNLAQHLLNNLHYLRVEELNVAGVYLIVGGLAIAATATLCAGRSARLLRRAAAPCLAALLCLVIVGCDDGSAVESRPINARAVLGEPGRSAGQFIYPRAITGDGERLWIVDRTGRVQSLTTDGHPIQSFMMPAFETGFPVGITWGPDGLLYIADTHQFRVMVFEPPDAAIQAGEAAPVRQWGEYGFEPGQFYYVTDVAIRTGADGRTPDRIYVGEYGGNDRISVFTGVGELLFTFGTYGSGEDAADIRFRRPQALLFDDERDELLIADSVNHRVGRFTPDGELIGWLGRPGARPGTGPGEFNYPYGLAMLPDRTLLVAEFGNSRIQRIDPASEVDAARGAEPAICLGLYGEPGRGDGQLAYPWGVTVIDGTVYALDSGNNRIIAFDPGRPRRITPRNSGQPNSDEMMDHALSPSSEPPDGGAQSQEALILQ
;
A
#
# COMPACT_ATOMS: atom_id res chain seq x y z
N MET A 1 -43.19 6.79 63.43
CA MET A 1 -42.13 6.08 62.69
C MET A 1 -42.27 6.31 61.17
N GLY A 2 -42.07 7.53 60.68
CA GLY A 2 -42.41 7.85 59.27
C GLY A 2 -41.61 8.98 58.63
N ARG A 3 -40.32 9.16 58.97
CA ARG A 3 -39.48 10.23 58.39
C ARG A 3 -38.00 9.88 58.19
N ARG A 4 -37.63 8.58 58.08
CA ARG A 4 -36.24 8.17 57.78
C ARG A 4 -36.07 7.30 56.51
N GLY A 5 -37.14 7.08 55.75
CA GLY A 5 -37.10 6.26 54.52
C GLY A 5 -37.02 7.04 53.21
N ALA A 6 -37.42 8.32 53.18
CA ALA A 6 -37.49 9.11 51.93
C ALA A 6 -36.15 9.78 51.57
N ASP A 7 -35.36 10.20 52.55
CA ASP A 7 -34.10 10.92 52.28
C ASP A 7 -32.95 9.99 51.88
N LYS A 8 -33.03 8.69 52.17
CA LYS A 8 -32.03 7.71 51.70
C LYS A 8 -32.24 7.27 50.25
N ALA A 9 -33.48 7.29 49.74
CA ALA A 9 -33.78 6.96 48.34
C ALA A 9 -33.44 8.12 47.39
N ALA A 10 -33.63 9.37 47.82
CA ALA A 10 -33.22 10.54 47.04
C ALA A 10 -31.69 10.77 47.03
N ALA A 11 -30.98 10.35 48.08
CA ALA A 11 -29.53 10.49 48.16
C ALA A 11 -28.75 9.37 47.44
N THR A 12 -29.34 8.19 47.21
CA THR A 12 -28.69 7.09 46.46
C THR A 12 -28.84 7.23 44.94
N ASP A 13 -29.89 7.91 44.45
CA ASP A 13 -30.01 8.29 43.02
C ASP A 13 -29.15 9.52 42.65
N ALA A 14 -28.83 10.39 43.61
CA ALA A 14 -27.98 11.56 43.38
C ALA A 14 -26.47 11.21 43.32
N LEU A 15 -26.03 10.12 43.95
CA LEU A 15 -24.62 9.71 43.99
C LEU A 15 -24.22 8.71 42.89
N THR A 16 -25.18 8.03 42.25
CA THR A 16 -24.92 7.15 41.09
C THR A 16 -25.05 7.86 39.74
N THR A 17 -25.67 9.06 39.71
CA THR A 17 -25.89 9.84 38.47
C THR A 17 -24.90 10.99 38.26
N GLY A 18 -24.04 11.30 39.22
CA GLY A 18 -23.13 12.45 39.17
C GLY A 18 -21.76 12.19 38.54
N ALA A 19 -21.07 11.11 38.91
CA ALA A 19 -19.67 10.89 38.55
C ALA A 19 -19.48 10.11 37.24
N GLY A 20 -20.27 9.05 37.01
CA GLY A 20 -20.22 8.26 35.77
C GLY A 20 -20.88 8.95 34.57
N ALA A 21 -21.84 9.85 34.81
CA ALA A 21 -22.51 10.60 33.76
C ALA A 21 -21.64 11.73 33.18
N GLY A 22 -20.60 12.18 33.89
CA GLY A 22 -19.67 13.22 33.42
C GLY A 22 -18.85 12.79 32.19
N LEU A 23 -18.36 11.54 32.20
CA LEU A 23 -17.51 10.99 31.14
C LEU A 23 -18.30 10.74 29.84
N TRP A 24 -19.53 10.22 29.96
CA TRP A 24 -20.40 9.96 28.81
C TRP A 24 -20.98 11.21 28.17
N ARG A 25 -21.00 12.35 28.87
CA ARG A 25 -21.54 13.61 28.33
C ARG A 25 -20.79 14.07 27.07
N TRP A 26 -19.49 13.77 26.96
CA TRP A 26 -18.59 14.44 26.02
C TRP A 26 -17.73 13.50 25.15
N LEU A 27 -17.95 12.19 25.25
CA LEU A 27 -17.07 11.15 24.72
C LEU A 27 -16.83 11.26 23.20
N MET A 28 -17.86 11.44 22.36
CA MET A 28 -17.70 11.43 20.89
C MET A 28 -16.92 12.63 20.34
N VAL A 29 -17.16 13.83 20.88
CA VAL A 29 -16.46 15.05 20.46
C VAL A 29 -15.01 15.00 20.93
N PHE A 30 -14.78 14.50 22.15
CA PHE A 30 -13.44 14.30 22.67
C PHE A 30 -12.67 13.24 21.88
N LEU A 31 -13.29 12.08 21.59
CA LEU A 31 -12.68 11.03 20.77
C LEU A 31 -12.36 11.52 19.35
N ALA A 32 -13.26 12.27 18.71
CA ALA A 32 -13.01 12.84 17.38
C ALA A 32 -11.86 13.87 17.40
N GLY A 33 -11.80 14.71 18.44
CA GLY A 33 -10.69 15.67 18.64
C GLY A 33 -9.36 14.98 18.96
N ALA A 34 -9.37 13.95 19.80
CA ALA A 34 -8.20 13.14 20.12
C ALA A 34 -7.70 12.38 18.89
N LEU A 35 -8.61 11.78 18.11
CA LEU A 35 -8.26 11.16 16.82
C LEU A 35 -7.61 12.17 15.88
N CYS A 36 -8.14 13.39 15.80
CA CYS A 36 -7.56 14.44 14.97
C CYS A 36 -6.13 14.81 15.41
N LEU A 37 -5.90 14.93 16.71
CA LEU A 37 -4.57 15.20 17.27
C LEU A 37 -3.59 14.06 17.02
N VAL A 38 -4.02 12.81 17.17
CA VAL A 38 -3.16 11.64 16.92
C VAL A 38 -2.90 11.47 15.43
N ALA A 39 -3.94 11.49 14.59
CA ALA A 39 -3.85 11.28 13.16
C ALA A 39 -3.05 12.37 12.43
N VAL A 40 -3.24 13.65 12.77
CA VAL A 40 -2.56 14.75 12.06
C VAL A 40 -1.36 15.28 12.85
N GLY A 41 -1.45 15.28 14.18
CA GLY A 41 -0.39 15.82 15.05
C GLY A 41 0.84 14.91 15.16
N VAL A 42 0.68 13.59 15.27
CA VAL A 42 1.84 12.67 15.34
C VAL A 42 2.71 12.76 14.08
N PRO A 43 2.15 12.69 12.85
CA PRO A 43 2.96 12.89 11.65
C PRO A 43 3.62 14.28 11.63
N ALA A 44 2.90 15.34 12.00
CA ALA A 44 3.45 16.70 12.02
C ALA A 44 4.64 16.85 12.97
N ILE A 45 4.59 16.24 14.16
CA ILE A 45 5.70 16.19 15.11
C ILE A 45 6.88 15.40 14.52
N GLY A 46 6.61 14.26 13.88
CA GLY A 46 7.63 13.46 13.18
C GLY A 46 8.41 14.27 12.14
N VAL A 47 7.71 15.08 11.34
CA VAL A 47 8.34 15.99 10.37
C VAL A 47 9.25 17.01 11.06
N VAL A 48 8.78 17.65 12.12
CA VAL A 48 9.57 18.66 12.85
C VAL A 48 10.82 18.03 13.45
N ILE A 49 10.71 16.85 14.06
CA ILE A 49 11.86 16.10 14.60
C ILE A 49 12.84 15.74 13.48
N ALA A 50 12.35 15.23 12.35
CA ALA A 50 13.19 14.89 11.20
C ALA A 50 13.95 16.10 10.66
N MET A 51 13.30 17.27 10.60
CA MET A 51 13.94 18.52 10.18
C MET A 51 14.99 19.03 11.18
N LEU A 52 14.81 18.80 12.48
CA LEU A 52 15.69 19.30 13.55
C LEU A 52 16.93 18.42 13.81
N ARG A 53 16.91 17.13 13.44
CA ARG A 53 18.00 16.17 13.72
C ARG A 53 19.24 16.29 12.82
N HIS A 54 19.30 17.24 11.89
CA HIS A 54 20.39 17.28 10.90
C HIS A 54 21.61 18.11 11.35
N ASP A 55 22.79 17.64 10.95
CA ASP A 55 24.08 18.30 11.13
C ASP A 55 24.09 19.67 10.42
N PRO A 56 24.37 20.79 11.11
CA PRO A 56 24.32 22.14 10.55
C PRO A 56 25.19 22.34 9.29
N ALA A 57 26.20 21.50 9.04
CA ALA A 57 27.05 21.58 7.84
C ALA A 57 26.32 21.23 6.52
N GLY A 58 25.35 20.29 6.55
CA GLY A 58 24.59 19.86 5.35
C GLY A 58 23.28 20.65 5.12
N ALA A 59 22.77 21.31 6.16
CA ALA A 59 21.56 22.14 6.09
C ALA A 59 21.77 23.35 5.17
N GLY A 60 22.95 23.97 5.18
CA GLY A 60 23.28 25.10 4.29
C GLY A 60 23.30 24.72 2.80
N ALA A 61 23.84 23.54 2.48
CA ALA A 61 23.86 23.02 1.12
C ALA A 61 22.46 22.65 0.63
N SER A 62 21.71 21.84 1.38
CA SER A 62 20.35 21.42 0.99
C SER A 62 19.35 22.57 0.91
N LEU A 63 19.44 23.55 1.83
CA LEU A 63 18.60 24.75 1.80
C LEU A 63 18.98 25.67 0.64
N SER A 64 20.27 25.91 0.37
CA SER A 64 20.72 26.72 -0.76
C SER A 64 20.35 26.08 -2.11
N GLU A 65 20.48 24.76 -2.23
CA GLU A 65 20.07 24.00 -3.41
C GLU A 65 18.56 24.09 -3.64
N THR A 66 17.76 23.92 -2.57
CA THR A 66 16.29 24.00 -2.63
C THR A 66 15.79 25.43 -2.90
N LEU A 67 16.45 26.44 -2.33
CA LEU A 67 16.11 27.86 -2.50
C LEU A 67 16.65 28.47 -3.80
N THR A 68 17.29 27.69 -4.68
CA THR A 68 17.65 28.20 -6.00
C THR A 68 16.38 28.68 -6.73
N LEU A 69 16.38 29.94 -7.17
CA LEU A 69 15.25 30.60 -7.85
C LEU A 69 14.67 29.79 -9.02
N VAL A 70 15.55 29.07 -9.73
CA VAL A 70 15.17 28.19 -10.85
C VAL A 70 14.35 26.99 -10.36
N ARG A 71 14.76 26.33 -9.26
CA ARG A 71 14.02 25.19 -8.71
C ARG A 71 12.68 25.61 -8.13
N LEU A 72 12.62 26.67 -7.33
CA LEU A 72 11.36 27.23 -6.81
C LEU A 72 10.37 27.57 -7.94
N ARG A 73 10.86 28.11 -9.05
CA ARG A 73 10.04 28.43 -10.22
C ARG A 73 9.50 27.16 -10.92
N ASN A 74 10.32 26.12 -11.05
CA ASN A 74 9.92 24.86 -11.68
C ASN A 74 8.94 24.07 -10.80
N ASP A 75 9.26 23.92 -9.51
CA ASP A 75 8.43 23.25 -8.51
C ASP A 75 7.07 23.98 -8.36
N GLY A 76 7.07 25.32 -8.35
CA GLY A 76 5.84 26.12 -8.34
C GLY A 76 4.97 25.96 -9.59
N ARG A 77 5.57 25.85 -10.78
CA ARG A 77 4.84 25.59 -12.03
C ARG A 77 4.20 24.20 -12.04
N LEU A 78 4.93 23.19 -11.58
CA LEU A 78 4.42 21.82 -11.49
C LEU A 78 3.27 21.72 -10.48
N LEU A 79 3.41 22.37 -9.32
CA LEU A 79 2.35 22.45 -8.32
C LEU A 79 1.09 23.14 -8.87
N ALA A 80 1.24 24.28 -9.57
CA ALA A 80 0.13 24.97 -10.22
C ALA A 80 -0.56 24.10 -11.28
N ARG A 81 0.21 23.35 -12.07
CA ARG A 81 -0.32 22.40 -13.05
C ARG A 81 -1.09 21.26 -12.38
N THR A 82 -0.57 20.73 -11.27
CA THR A 82 -1.23 19.67 -10.48
C THR A 82 -2.59 20.15 -9.97
N ILE A 83 -2.64 21.34 -9.37
CA ILE A 83 -3.89 21.97 -8.91
C ILE A 83 -4.85 22.20 -10.09
N GLY A 84 -4.34 22.68 -11.23
CA GLY A 84 -5.13 22.90 -12.43
C GLY A 84 -5.80 21.62 -12.95
N VAL A 85 -5.07 20.51 -13.02
CA VAL A 85 -5.60 19.19 -13.43
C VAL A 85 -6.65 18.69 -12.43
N ALA A 86 -6.39 18.81 -11.12
CA ALA A 86 -7.34 18.41 -10.10
C ALA A 86 -8.67 19.20 -10.16
N ILE A 87 -8.59 20.52 -10.39
CA ILE A 87 -9.77 21.36 -10.60
C ILE A 87 -10.50 20.96 -11.89
N LEU A 88 -9.77 20.71 -12.98
CA LEU A 88 -10.38 20.26 -14.25
C LEU A 88 -11.15 18.96 -14.05
N ILE A 89 -10.56 17.97 -13.38
CA ILE A 89 -11.24 16.72 -12.99
C ILE A 89 -12.47 17.06 -12.16
N GLY A 90 -12.37 17.93 -11.16
CA GLY A 90 -13.50 18.36 -10.34
C GLY A 90 -14.66 18.98 -11.15
N VAL A 91 -14.36 19.82 -12.14
CA VAL A 91 -15.35 20.44 -13.04
C VAL A 91 -16.05 19.40 -13.90
N VAL A 92 -15.29 18.52 -14.56
CA VAL A 92 -15.85 17.45 -15.41
C VAL A 92 -16.69 16.50 -14.55
N THR A 93 -16.20 16.16 -13.37
CA THR A 93 -16.90 15.31 -12.39
C THR A 93 -18.22 15.93 -11.95
N ALA A 94 -18.26 17.23 -11.64
CA ALA A 94 -19.49 17.93 -11.28
C ALA A 94 -20.52 17.95 -12.43
N ALA A 95 -20.05 18.09 -13.68
CA ALA A 95 -20.92 18.00 -14.84
C ALA A 95 -21.54 16.61 -15.00
N LEU A 96 -20.73 15.54 -14.88
CA LEU A 96 -21.21 14.15 -14.92
C LEU A 96 -22.15 13.82 -13.75
N ALA A 97 -21.91 14.42 -12.59
CA ALA A 97 -22.71 14.21 -11.39
C ALA A 97 -24.10 14.87 -11.45
N PHE A 98 -24.28 15.93 -12.26
CA PHE A 98 -25.50 16.74 -12.28
C PHE A 98 -26.79 15.93 -12.54
N PRO A 99 -26.88 15.03 -13.54
CA PRO A 99 -28.07 14.23 -13.81
C PRO A 99 -28.49 13.38 -12.60
N ALA A 100 -27.53 12.71 -11.96
CA ALA A 100 -27.78 11.87 -10.80
C ALA A 100 -28.17 12.71 -9.58
N ALA A 101 -27.43 13.79 -9.32
CA ALA A 101 -27.73 14.77 -8.28
C ALA A 101 -29.15 15.32 -8.40
N TRP A 102 -29.56 15.72 -9.60
CA TRP A 102 -30.91 16.23 -9.86
C TRP A 102 -31.97 15.13 -9.66
N SER A 103 -31.67 13.90 -10.07
CA SER A 103 -32.55 12.75 -9.92
C SER A 103 -32.76 12.33 -8.45
N MET A 104 -31.81 12.64 -7.56
CA MET A 104 -31.95 12.36 -6.13
C MET A 104 -33.15 13.06 -5.49
N ARG A 105 -33.72 14.11 -6.10
CA ARG A 105 -34.97 14.75 -5.65
C ARG A 105 -36.19 13.83 -5.71
N ARG A 106 -36.10 12.75 -6.52
CA ARG A 106 -37.13 11.73 -6.70
C ARG A 106 -36.72 10.35 -6.17
N LEU A 107 -35.42 10.03 -6.16
CA LEU A 107 -34.92 8.70 -5.77
C LEU A 107 -34.97 8.48 -4.25
N SER A 108 -35.36 7.27 -3.85
CA SER A 108 -35.35 6.87 -2.44
C SER A 108 -33.92 6.90 -1.87
N PRO A 109 -33.72 7.24 -0.58
CA PRO A 109 -32.41 7.19 0.06
C PRO A 109 -31.72 5.82 -0.03
N ARG A 110 -32.49 4.74 -0.22
CA ARG A 110 -32.00 3.37 -0.35
C ARG A 110 -31.23 3.16 -1.67
N LEU A 111 -31.63 3.83 -2.75
CA LEU A 111 -30.98 3.70 -4.07
C LEU A 111 -29.67 4.51 -4.18
N VAL A 112 -29.39 5.39 -3.23
CA VAL A 112 -28.13 6.17 -3.19
C VAL A 112 -26.91 5.26 -2.98
N ALA A 113 -27.08 4.11 -2.32
CA ALA A 113 -26.01 3.13 -2.15
C ALA A 113 -25.49 2.56 -3.48
N LEU A 114 -26.36 2.42 -4.49
CA LEU A 114 -25.96 1.96 -5.83
C LEU A 114 -25.14 3.00 -6.59
N LEU A 115 -25.28 4.29 -6.28
CA LEU A 115 -24.49 5.35 -6.92
C LEU A 115 -23.00 5.22 -6.60
N VAL A 116 -22.64 4.62 -5.45
CA VAL A 116 -21.25 4.48 -4.99
C VAL A 116 -20.56 3.27 -5.61
N ALA A 117 -21.28 2.39 -6.33
CA ALA A 117 -20.70 1.21 -6.97
C ALA A 117 -19.45 1.46 -7.83
N PRO A 118 -19.35 2.54 -8.65
CA PRO A 118 -18.13 2.84 -9.40
C PRO A 118 -16.89 3.04 -8.51
N MET A 119 -17.09 3.55 -7.28
CA MET A 119 -16.01 3.80 -6.34
C MET A 119 -15.51 2.51 -5.67
N LEU A 120 -16.12 1.35 -5.89
CA LEU A 120 -15.62 0.09 -5.34
C LEU A 120 -14.41 -0.43 -6.14
N LEU A 121 -14.32 -0.05 -7.41
CA LEU A 121 -13.13 -0.27 -8.22
C LEU A 121 -12.07 0.80 -7.88
N PRO A 122 -10.84 0.41 -7.54
CA PRO A 122 -9.74 1.35 -7.35
C PRO A 122 -9.54 2.27 -8.56
N SER A 123 -9.24 3.55 -8.30
CA SER A 123 -9.12 4.58 -9.34
C SER A 123 -8.05 4.27 -10.40
N TYR A 124 -6.95 3.60 -10.01
CA TYR A 124 -5.92 3.14 -10.95
C TYR A 124 -6.39 1.95 -11.80
N LEU A 125 -7.26 1.07 -11.29
CA LEU A 125 -7.90 0.02 -12.09
C LEU A 125 -8.95 0.60 -13.04
N VAL A 126 -9.64 1.68 -12.67
CA VAL A 126 -10.51 2.41 -13.61
C VAL A 126 -9.66 2.91 -14.78
N TYR A 127 -8.52 3.54 -14.52
CA TYR A 127 -7.61 3.95 -15.58
C TYR A 127 -7.16 2.74 -16.42
N ALA A 128 -6.70 1.65 -15.79
CA ALA A 128 -6.27 0.45 -16.51
C ALA A 128 -7.39 -0.12 -17.41
N SER A 129 -8.63 -0.16 -16.93
CA SER A 129 -9.78 -0.68 -17.69
C SER A 129 -10.01 0.08 -18.99
N TRP A 130 -10.01 1.43 -18.95
CA TRP A 130 -10.14 2.25 -20.14
C TRP A 130 -8.91 2.18 -21.05
N GLY A 131 -7.75 1.83 -20.48
CA GLY A 131 -6.51 1.61 -21.21
C GLY A 131 -6.58 0.38 -22.13
N LEU A 132 -7.40 -0.62 -21.80
CA LEU A 132 -7.62 -1.79 -22.63
C LEU A 132 -8.17 -1.44 -24.02
N LEU A 133 -8.91 -0.33 -24.15
CA LEU A 133 -9.36 0.18 -25.46
C LEU A 133 -8.21 0.61 -26.38
N ARG A 134 -7.02 0.87 -25.83
CA ARG A 134 -5.82 1.28 -26.56
C ARG A 134 -4.73 0.20 -26.54
N SER A 135 -5.03 -0.98 -25.98
CA SER A 135 -4.07 -2.08 -25.93
C SER A 135 -3.72 -2.58 -27.34
N PRO A 136 -2.51 -3.13 -27.56
CA PRO A 136 -2.15 -3.73 -28.84
C PRO A 136 -3.17 -4.78 -29.29
N GLY A 137 -3.65 -4.70 -30.53
CA GLY A 137 -4.70 -5.58 -31.07
C GLY A 137 -6.14 -5.08 -30.85
N SER A 138 -6.32 -3.94 -30.18
CA SER A 138 -7.60 -3.21 -30.18
C SER A 138 -7.68 -2.26 -31.37
N TRP A 139 -8.89 -2.01 -31.89
CA TRP A 139 -9.08 -1.11 -33.03
C TRP A 139 -8.46 0.28 -32.81
N LEU A 140 -8.65 0.88 -31.63
CA LEU A 140 -8.11 2.22 -31.33
C LEU A 140 -6.60 2.17 -31.05
N GLY A 141 -6.10 1.10 -30.41
CA GLY A 141 -4.66 0.89 -30.22
C GLY A 141 -3.91 0.77 -31.55
N ASP A 142 -4.44 -0.02 -32.48
CA ASP A 142 -3.83 -0.26 -33.80
C ASP A 142 -3.82 1.02 -34.66
N VAL A 143 -4.89 1.83 -34.61
CA VAL A 143 -4.95 3.13 -35.30
C VAL A 143 -3.94 4.12 -34.72
N ILE A 144 -3.82 4.22 -33.38
CA ILE A 144 -2.85 5.12 -32.76
C ILE A 144 -1.42 4.70 -33.11
N ALA A 145 -1.14 3.39 -33.09
CA ALA A 145 0.19 2.84 -33.38
C ALA A 145 0.61 3.04 -34.85
N ARG A 146 -0.32 2.90 -35.80
CA ARG A 146 -0.03 3.00 -37.24
C ARG A 146 -0.04 4.43 -37.76
N ASP A 147 -1.05 5.22 -37.40
CA ASP A 147 -1.40 6.43 -38.14
C ASP A 147 -1.15 7.73 -37.36
N ALA A 148 -1.00 7.68 -36.02
CA ALA A 148 -0.90 8.89 -35.21
C ALA A 148 -0.19 8.71 -33.85
N PRO A 149 1.10 8.33 -33.82
CA PRO A 149 1.86 8.13 -32.58
C PRO A 149 1.94 9.40 -31.71
N THR A 150 1.88 10.59 -32.33
CA THR A 150 1.86 11.89 -31.63
C THR A 150 0.57 12.13 -30.83
N LEU A 151 -0.52 11.39 -31.09
CA LEU A 151 -1.77 11.48 -30.35
C LEU A 151 -1.79 10.61 -29.09
N ALA A 152 -0.87 9.65 -28.94
CA ALA A 152 -0.86 8.75 -27.79
C ALA A 152 -0.82 9.50 -26.43
N PRO A 153 0.04 10.53 -26.23
CA PRO A 153 0.07 11.28 -24.98
C PRO A 153 -1.23 12.09 -24.72
N ILE A 154 -1.89 12.56 -25.79
CA ILE A 154 -3.15 13.30 -25.68
C ILE A 154 -4.26 12.34 -25.27
N ALA A 155 -4.33 11.15 -25.88
CA ALA A 155 -5.26 10.10 -25.52
C ALA A 155 -5.09 9.64 -24.06
N SER A 156 -3.85 9.43 -23.60
CA SER A 156 -3.56 9.10 -22.19
C SER A 156 -4.10 10.17 -21.24
N ARG A 157 -3.91 11.46 -21.54
CA ARG A 157 -4.42 12.58 -20.72
C ARG A 157 -5.94 12.68 -20.71
N ILE A 158 -6.59 12.48 -21.86
CA ILE A 158 -8.06 12.46 -21.95
C ILE A 158 -8.61 11.30 -21.11
N GLN A 159 -7.99 10.13 -21.20
CA GLN A 159 -8.34 8.96 -20.40
C GLN A 159 -8.11 9.22 -18.90
N ALA A 160 -7.03 9.91 -18.53
CA ALA A 160 -6.75 10.30 -17.15
C ALA A 160 -7.91 11.12 -16.58
N VAL A 161 -8.25 12.22 -17.24
CA VAL A 161 -9.30 13.14 -16.78
C VAL A 161 -10.67 12.46 -16.84
N GLY A 162 -11.01 11.84 -17.98
CA GLY A 162 -12.31 11.20 -18.18
C GLY A 162 -12.53 10.00 -17.26
N GLY A 163 -11.54 9.10 -17.16
CA GLY A 163 -11.59 7.91 -16.30
C GLY A 163 -11.69 8.27 -14.82
N LEU A 164 -10.87 9.21 -14.33
CA LEU A 164 -10.94 9.66 -12.94
C LEU A 164 -12.23 10.44 -12.65
N SER A 165 -12.77 11.19 -13.61
CA SER A 165 -14.08 11.82 -13.46
C SER A 165 -15.23 10.80 -13.44
N LEU A 166 -15.16 9.74 -14.24
CA LEU A 166 -16.10 8.62 -14.21
C LEU A 166 -16.00 7.78 -12.92
N TRP A 167 -14.89 7.85 -12.22
CA TRP A 167 -14.76 7.25 -10.88
C TRP A 167 -15.27 8.19 -9.77
N ALA A 168 -14.96 9.48 -9.84
CA ALA A 168 -15.23 10.44 -8.78
C ALA A 168 -16.66 11.03 -8.79
N TRP A 169 -17.42 10.88 -9.88
CA TRP A 169 -18.75 11.50 -10.01
C TRP A 169 -19.76 11.12 -8.91
N PRO A 170 -19.72 9.92 -8.29
CA PRO A 170 -20.62 9.62 -7.18
C PRO A 170 -20.44 10.57 -5.98
N VAL A 171 -19.20 10.93 -5.66
CA VAL A 171 -18.89 11.89 -4.58
C VAL A 171 -19.51 13.25 -4.89
N ALA A 172 -19.30 13.75 -6.11
CA ALA A 172 -19.87 15.00 -6.57
C ALA A 172 -21.41 14.95 -6.63
N ALA A 173 -21.99 13.82 -7.04
CA ALA A 173 -23.45 13.64 -7.15
C ALA A 173 -24.12 13.67 -5.79
N ILE A 174 -23.50 13.10 -4.76
CA ILE A 174 -23.99 13.17 -3.38
C ILE A 174 -23.97 14.62 -2.89
N VAL A 175 -22.84 15.33 -3.06
CA VAL A 175 -22.70 16.74 -2.61
C VAL A 175 -23.70 17.66 -3.31
N MET A 176 -23.80 17.56 -4.65
CA MET A 176 -24.74 18.36 -5.43
C MET A 176 -26.20 17.95 -5.24
N GLY A 177 -26.48 16.66 -5.11
CA GLY A 177 -27.84 16.14 -5.03
C GLY A 177 -28.56 16.57 -3.77
N VAL A 178 -27.83 16.73 -2.66
CA VAL A 178 -28.40 17.31 -1.45
C VAL A 178 -28.68 18.81 -1.62
N ALA A 179 -27.82 19.57 -2.31
CA ALA A 179 -28.13 20.97 -2.66
C ALA A 179 -29.38 21.06 -3.55
N ALA A 180 -29.53 20.14 -4.51
CA ALA A 180 -30.69 20.06 -5.39
C ALA A 180 -31.99 19.74 -4.62
N ARG A 181 -31.93 18.89 -3.57
CA ARG A 181 -33.08 18.59 -2.70
C ARG A 181 -33.58 19.78 -1.87
N ARG A 182 -32.76 20.81 -1.67
CA ARG A 182 -33.12 22.01 -0.90
C ARG A 182 -33.85 23.08 -1.70
N ILE A 183 -33.97 22.92 -3.02
CA ILE A 183 -34.67 23.90 -3.84
C ILE A 183 -36.15 23.83 -3.50
N ASP A 184 -36.70 24.98 -3.10
CA ASP A 184 -38.12 25.12 -2.80
C ASP A 184 -38.99 24.68 -3.98
N GLN A 185 -40.00 23.86 -3.69
CA GLN A 185 -40.88 23.30 -4.71
C GLN A 185 -41.68 24.41 -5.42
N GLY A 186 -42.08 25.46 -4.69
CA GLY A 186 -42.76 26.63 -5.26
C GLY A 186 -41.87 27.41 -6.23
N ALA A 187 -40.58 27.58 -5.91
CA ALA A 187 -39.60 28.19 -6.81
C ALA A 187 -39.42 27.38 -8.11
N LEU A 188 -39.51 26.04 -8.04
CA LEU A 188 -39.42 25.17 -9.21
C LEU A 188 -40.67 25.18 -10.07
N ASP A 189 -41.85 25.19 -9.44
CA ASP A 189 -43.09 25.31 -10.17
C ASP A 189 -43.19 26.68 -10.84
N ALA A 190 -42.71 27.75 -10.20
CA ALA A 190 -42.54 29.07 -10.82
C ALA A 190 -41.55 29.03 -12.01
N MET A 191 -40.42 28.33 -11.89
CA MET A 191 -39.48 28.13 -13.01
C MET A 191 -40.09 27.32 -14.16
N ARG A 192 -40.91 26.31 -13.87
CA ARG A 192 -41.63 25.49 -14.88
C ARG A 192 -42.68 26.31 -15.63
N LEU A 193 -43.41 27.15 -14.91
CA LEU A 193 -44.44 28.03 -15.46
C LEU A 193 -43.85 29.27 -16.17
N SER A 194 -42.57 29.58 -15.96
CA SER A 194 -41.90 30.69 -16.64
C SER A 194 -41.82 30.45 -18.16
N SER A 195 -42.10 31.50 -18.94
CA SER A 195 -41.88 31.56 -20.39
C SER A 195 -40.40 31.66 -20.78
N ALA A 196 -39.49 31.52 -19.81
CA ALA A 196 -38.06 31.65 -20.04
C ALA A 196 -37.55 30.53 -20.98
N PRO A 197 -36.67 30.86 -21.95
CA PRO A 197 -36.06 29.86 -22.80
C PRO A 197 -35.24 28.86 -21.98
N TRP A 198 -35.03 27.65 -22.53
CA TRP A 198 -34.42 26.52 -21.81
C TRP A 198 -33.04 26.85 -21.20
N TRP A 199 -32.23 27.68 -21.85
CA TRP A 199 -30.91 28.08 -21.35
C TRP A 199 -30.98 29.00 -20.13
N ARG A 200 -31.98 29.91 -20.05
CA ARG A 200 -32.21 30.74 -18.86
C ARG A 200 -32.67 29.88 -17.69
N ARG A 201 -33.55 28.91 -17.93
CA ARG A 201 -33.99 27.95 -16.91
C ARG A 201 -32.82 27.08 -16.42
N ALA A 202 -31.92 26.67 -17.31
CA ALA A 202 -30.70 25.97 -16.94
C ALA A 202 -29.77 26.83 -16.07
N LEU A 203 -29.55 28.11 -16.41
CA LEU A 203 -28.76 29.04 -15.60
C LEU A 203 -29.38 29.32 -14.23
N MET A 204 -30.71 29.49 -14.15
CA MET A 204 -31.43 29.63 -12.88
C MET A 204 -31.29 28.38 -12.01
N THR A 205 -31.40 27.20 -12.63
CA THR A 205 -31.19 25.91 -11.95
C THR A 205 -29.78 25.77 -11.41
N LEU A 206 -28.77 26.08 -12.23
CA LEU A 206 -27.36 26.10 -11.82
C LEU A 206 -27.11 27.13 -10.71
N GLY A 207 -27.74 28.30 -10.78
CA GLY A 207 -27.69 29.33 -9.74
C GLY A 207 -28.27 28.83 -8.41
N ALA A 208 -29.37 28.07 -8.46
CA ALA A 208 -30.01 27.49 -7.28
C ALA A 208 -29.13 26.40 -6.60
N VAL A 209 -28.34 25.65 -7.38
CA VAL A 209 -27.41 24.63 -6.86
C VAL A 209 -25.94 25.09 -6.80
N ARG A 210 -25.66 26.39 -6.97
CA ARG A 210 -24.29 26.93 -7.12
C ARG A 210 -23.33 26.49 -6.01
N THR A 211 -23.82 26.47 -4.77
CA THR A 211 -23.03 26.07 -3.60
C THR A 211 -22.71 24.58 -3.62
N GLY A 212 -23.66 23.75 -4.09
CA GLY A 212 -23.46 22.32 -4.32
C GLY A 212 -22.45 22.04 -5.43
N VAL A 213 -22.49 22.79 -6.53
CA VAL A 213 -21.53 22.66 -7.64
C VAL A 213 -20.12 23.04 -7.20
N ILE A 214 -19.95 24.19 -6.55
CA ILE A 214 -18.65 24.63 -6.01
C ILE A 214 -18.13 23.62 -4.99
N GLY A 215 -19.01 23.11 -4.10
CA GLY A 215 -18.67 22.09 -3.13
C GLY A 215 -18.20 20.78 -3.77
N ALA A 216 -18.90 20.31 -4.81
CA ALA A 216 -18.53 19.11 -5.55
C ALA A 216 -17.16 19.26 -6.24
N ILE A 217 -16.94 20.37 -6.95
CA ILE A 217 -15.64 20.66 -7.57
C ILE A 217 -14.54 20.67 -6.51
N GLY A 218 -14.76 21.35 -5.38
CA GLY A 218 -13.79 21.48 -4.30
C GLY A 218 -13.44 20.13 -3.65
N VAL A 219 -14.43 19.30 -3.32
CA VAL A 219 -14.21 17.98 -2.69
C VAL A 219 -13.49 17.04 -3.66
N THR A 220 -13.88 17.01 -4.94
CA THR A 220 -13.19 16.17 -5.93
C THR A 220 -11.76 16.65 -6.19
N ALA A 221 -11.55 17.97 -6.33
CA ALA A 221 -10.21 18.51 -6.51
C ALA A 221 -9.32 18.21 -5.29
N LEU A 222 -9.85 18.29 -4.07
CA LEU A 222 -9.14 17.92 -2.84
C LEU A 222 -8.67 16.45 -2.88
N LEU A 223 -9.56 15.53 -3.24
CA LEU A 223 -9.22 14.11 -3.38
C LEU A 223 -8.12 13.88 -4.45
N MET A 224 -8.17 14.61 -5.56
CA MET A 224 -7.18 14.49 -6.65
C MET A 224 -5.84 15.16 -6.34
N ILE A 225 -5.81 16.25 -5.55
CA ILE A 225 -4.54 16.88 -5.12
C ILE A 225 -3.81 15.98 -4.13
N GLY A 226 -4.56 15.35 -3.23
CA GLY A 226 -4.00 14.37 -2.30
C GLY A 226 -3.49 13.12 -3.01
N SER A 227 -4.15 12.65 -4.06
CA SER A 227 -3.81 11.39 -4.74
C SER A 227 -2.87 11.59 -5.93
N SER A 228 -1.75 10.88 -5.95
CA SER A 228 -0.68 10.99 -6.94
C SER A 228 -0.56 9.76 -7.84
N VAL A 229 -0.83 8.55 -7.32
CA VAL A 229 -0.71 7.29 -8.06
C VAL A 229 -1.61 7.22 -9.31
N PRO A 230 -2.92 7.54 -9.25
CA PRO A 230 -3.80 7.39 -10.42
C PRO A 230 -3.41 8.34 -11.57
N LEU A 231 -2.89 9.52 -11.24
CA LEU A 231 -2.36 10.47 -12.21
C LEU A 231 -1.00 10.03 -12.74
N HIS A 232 -0.16 9.41 -11.91
CA HIS A 232 1.13 8.85 -12.32
C HIS A 232 0.96 7.73 -13.36
N VAL A 233 0.08 6.77 -13.08
CA VAL A 233 -0.25 5.67 -13.99
C VAL A 233 -0.81 6.21 -15.31
N ALA A 234 -1.43 7.39 -15.26
CA ALA A 234 -1.91 8.10 -16.44
C ALA A 234 -0.86 8.98 -17.14
N GLU A 235 0.42 8.83 -16.80
CA GLU A 235 1.55 9.60 -17.35
C GLU A 235 1.40 11.12 -17.14
N VAL A 236 0.63 11.51 -16.13
CA VAL A 236 0.50 12.90 -15.70
C VAL A 236 1.47 13.13 -14.55
N GLU A 237 2.55 13.83 -14.85
CA GLU A 237 3.49 14.28 -13.82
C GLU A 237 2.78 15.23 -12.84
N THR A 238 2.89 14.91 -11.55
CA THR A 238 2.32 15.68 -10.44
C THR A 238 3.39 16.00 -9.41
N TYR A 239 3.15 17.05 -8.64
CA TYR A 239 4.05 17.47 -7.57
C TYR A 239 4.34 16.36 -6.55
N ALA A 240 3.31 15.57 -6.22
CA ALA A 240 3.43 14.47 -5.26
C ALA A 240 4.31 13.31 -5.77
N ILE A 241 4.31 13.02 -7.07
CA ILE A 241 5.21 12.02 -7.68
C ILE A 241 6.66 12.51 -7.62
N THR A 242 6.91 13.79 -7.88
CA THR A 242 8.26 14.36 -7.75
C THR A 242 8.76 14.26 -6.31
N ILE A 243 7.90 14.53 -5.32
CA ILE A 243 8.22 14.32 -3.90
C ILE A 243 8.51 12.85 -3.63
N TRP A 244 7.68 11.94 -4.15
CA TRP A 244 7.88 10.51 -3.94
C TRP A 244 9.20 10.02 -4.55
N ARG A 245 9.52 10.42 -5.77
CA ARG A 245 10.82 10.11 -6.39
C ARG A 245 11.98 10.60 -5.54
N ARG A 246 11.89 11.84 -5.03
CA ARG A 246 12.91 12.38 -4.10
C ARG A 246 12.97 11.59 -2.79
N LEU A 247 11.84 11.20 -2.23
CA LEU A 247 11.78 10.36 -1.03
C LEU A 247 12.50 9.03 -1.24
N ASP A 248 12.26 8.36 -2.37
CA ASP A 248 12.93 7.13 -2.76
C ASP A 248 14.44 7.34 -2.99
N GLU A 249 14.81 8.45 -3.63
CA GLU A 249 16.19 8.81 -3.90
C GLU A 249 16.98 9.11 -2.60
N THR A 250 16.39 9.82 -1.64
CA THR A 250 17.10 10.33 -0.47
C THR A 250 16.76 9.60 0.84
N ALA A 251 16.06 8.46 0.77
CA ALA A 251 15.59 7.68 1.93
C ALA A 251 14.97 8.54 3.06
N GLY A 252 14.09 9.47 2.69
CA GLY A 252 13.41 10.31 3.70
C GLY A 252 14.26 11.40 4.36
N ALA A 253 15.39 11.79 3.74
CA ALA A 253 16.23 12.90 4.21
C ALA A 253 15.45 14.21 4.42
N PRO A 254 15.93 15.12 5.30
CA PRO A 254 15.31 16.42 5.57
C PRO A 254 15.01 17.29 4.34
N SER A 255 15.77 17.11 3.25
CA SER A 255 15.55 17.78 1.96
C SER A 255 14.18 17.50 1.34
N VAL A 256 13.58 16.33 1.61
CA VAL A 256 12.23 15.98 1.16
C VAL A 256 11.20 16.89 1.82
N TRP A 257 11.33 17.13 3.12
CA TRP A 257 10.43 18.00 3.87
C TRP A 257 10.56 19.46 3.46
N TRP A 258 11.77 19.92 3.14
CA TRP A 258 11.99 21.25 2.55
C TRP A 258 11.37 21.39 1.17
N THR A 259 11.49 20.36 0.32
CA THR A 259 10.80 20.30 -0.97
C THR A 259 9.28 20.31 -0.79
N ALA A 260 8.76 19.60 0.22
CA ALA A 260 7.32 19.55 0.49
C ALA A 260 6.77 20.85 1.12
N SER A 261 7.63 21.72 1.67
CA SER A 261 7.22 22.89 2.46
C SER A 261 6.24 23.86 1.77
N PRO A 262 6.32 24.15 0.45
CA PRO A 262 5.33 25.01 -0.21
C PRO A 262 3.93 24.39 -0.21
N LEU A 263 3.84 23.08 -0.42
CA LEU A 263 2.57 22.34 -0.38
C LEU A 263 2.02 22.31 1.06
N LEU A 264 2.87 22.08 2.06
CA LEU A 264 2.47 22.10 3.47
C LEU A 264 1.94 23.48 3.89
N LEU A 265 2.57 24.57 3.42
CA LEU A 265 2.11 25.93 3.68
C LEU A 265 0.76 26.21 3.01
N ILE A 266 0.60 25.78 1.75
CA ILE A 266 -0.69 25.89 1.04
C ILE A 266 -1.76 25.08 1.77
N ALA A 267 -1.45 23.87 2.23
CA ALA A 267 -2.36 23.03 3.00
C ALA A 267 -2.81 23.74 4.28
N LEU A 268 -1.89 24.34 5.03
CA LEU A 268 -2.16 25.13 6.23
C LEU A 268 -3.09 26.31 5.95
N VAL A 269 -2.75 27.13 4.94
CA VAL A 269 -3.51 28.34 4.58
C VAL A 269 -4.90 27.96 4.03
N MET A 270 -4.98 27.01 3.12
CA MET A 270 -6.23 26.58 2.50
C MET A 270 -7.14 25.87 3.50
N GLY A 271 -6.61 24.97 4.33
CA GLY A 271 -7.40 24.32 5.39
C GLY A 271 -8.00 25.34 6.36
N TRP A 272 -7.26 26.41 6.67
CA TRP A 272 -7.75 27.49 7.53
C TRP A 272 -8.81 28.38 6.86
N ILE A 273 -8.58 28.81 5.61
CA ILE A 273 -9.52 29.66 4.86
C ILE A 273 -10.80 28.89 4.52
N VAL A 274 -10.67 27.69 3.95
CA VAL A 274 -11.79 26.83 3.57
C VAL A 274 -12.57 26.41 4.81
N GLY A 275 -11.88 25.95 5.87
CA GLY A 275 -12.53 25.63 7.13
C GLY A 275 -13.29 26.81 7.70
N GLY A 276 -12.73 28.03 7.64
CA GLY A 276 -13.43 29.27 8.04
C GLY A 276 -14.71 29.53 7.24
N ARG A 277 -14.69 29.35 5.92
CA ARG A 277 -15.87 29.54 5.05
C ARG A 277 -16.93 28.45 5.23
N VAL A 278 -16.50 27.20 5.36
CA VAL A 278 -17.35 26.04 5.66
C VAL A 278 -18.09 26.26 6.99
N LEU A 279 -17.40 26.77 8.01
CA LEU A 279 -18.00 27.10 9.31
C LEU A 279 -18.86 28.38 9.29
N GLY A 280 -18.52 29.34 8.43
CA GLY A 280 -19.20 30.62 8.25
C GLY A 280 -20.45 30.57 7.38
N ALA A 281 -20.71 29.46 6.69
CA ALA A 281 -21.96 29.19 5.97
C ALA A 281 -23.11 28.91 6.97
N SER A 282 -23.41 29.87 7.84
CA SER A 282 -24.53 29.78 8.77
C SER A 282 -25.83 30.25 8.11
N SER A 283 -26.81 29.34 8.11
CA SER A 283 -28.22 29.63 8.40
C SER A 283 -28.95 30.66 7.50
N ALA A 284 -28.86 30.52 6.18
CA ALA A 284 -29.92 31.06 5.30
C ALA A 284 -31.17 30.17 5.43
N GLU A 285 -32.33 30.81 5.55
CA GLU A 285 -33.66 30.23 5.75
C GLU A 285 -33.91 29.03 4.83
N ALA A 286 -34.10 27.86 5.41
CA ALA A 286 -34.60 26.69 4.70
C ALA A 286 -35.95 26.35 5.34
N SER A 287 -37.04 26.82 4.75
CA SER A 287 -38.37 26.34 5.06
C SER A 287 -38.51 24.93 4.47
N HIS A 288 -38.94 23.99 5.31
CA HIS A 288 -39.05 22.59 4.96
C HIS A 288 -40.39 22.29 4.26
N SER A 289 -40.32 21.69 3.08
CA SER A 289 -41.30 20.69 2.66
C SER A 289 -40.56 19.46 2.11
N GLU A 290 -40.57 18.35 2.88
CA GLU A 290 -40.11 17.04 2.42
C GLU A 290 -41.21 16.38 1.56
N GLN A 291 -41.64 17.04 0.48
CA GLN A 291 -42.44 16.36 -0.53
C GLN A 291 -41.53 15.93 -1.69
N PRO A 292 -41.51 14.64 -2.06
CA PRO A 292 -40.76 14.19 -3.22
C PRO A 292 -41.28 14.91 -4.48
N ASP A 293 -40.39 15.56 -5.22
CA ASP A 293 -40.75 16.27 -6.45
C ASP A 293 -41.14 15.25 -7.53
N THR A 294 -42.43 15.18 -7.83
CA THR A 294 -42.98 14.27 -8.85
C THR A 294 -42.64 14.69 -10.28
N GLY A 295 -42.12 15.90 -10.49
CA GLY A 295 -41.83 16.47 -11.80
C GLY A 295 -40.39 16.33 -12.30
N VAL A 296 -39.55 15.48 -11.68
CA VAL A 296 -38.22 15.14 -12.24
C VAL A 296 -38.39 14.35 -13.54
N SER A 297 -37.92 14.93 -14.65
CA SER A 297 -37.95 14.29 -15.98
C SER A 297 -37.25 12.93 -15.97
N ARG A 298 -37.88 11.93 -16.59
CA ARG A 298 -37.30 10.58 -16.77
C ARG A 298 -35.99 10.61 -17.54
N TRP A 299 -35.76 11.64 -18.35
CA TRP A 299 -34.50 11.85 -19.09
C TRP A 299 -33.28 12.01 -18.17
N TRP A 300 -33.39 12.75 -17.06
CA TRP A 300 -32.26 12.89 -16.13
C TRP A 300 -31.87 11.57 -15.47
N ILE A 301 -32.87 10.74 -15.17
CA ILE A 301 -32.66 9.39 -14.61
C ILE A 301 -31.98 8.50 -15.65
N ALA A 302 -32.43 8.54 -16.92
CA ALA A 302 -31.81 7.78 -18.00
C ALA A 302 -30.35 8.17 -18.22
N ILE A 303 -30.02 9.47 -18.22
CA ILE A 303 -28.63 9.95 -18.32
C ILE A 303 -27.81 9.48 -17.11
N ALA A 304 -28.36 9.57 -15.89
CA ALA A 304 -27.68 9.09 -14.69
C ALA A 304 -27.38 7.58 -14.76
N ILE A 305 -28.33 6.77 -15.25
CA ILE A 305 -28.13 5.33 -15.48
C ILE A 305 -27.06 5.10 -16.54
N ALA A 306 -27.05 5.86 -17.64
CA ALA A 306 -26.03 5.72 -18.68
C ALA A 306 -24.62 6.03 -18.15
N ILE A 307 -24.46 7.09 -17.35
CA ILE A 307 -23.18 7.42 -16.69
C ILE A 307 -22.77 6.33 -15.71
N TRP A 308 -23.73 5.78 -14.96
CA TRP A 308 -23.47 4.66 -14.06
C TRP A 308 -23.03 3.39 -14.80
N CYS A 309 -23.72 3.03 -15.89
CA CYS A 309 -23.34 1.91 -16.75
C CYS A 309 -21.95 2.12 -17.35
N LEU A 310 -21.66 3.34 -17.82
CA LEU A 310 -20.35 3.69 -18.36
C LEU A 310 -19.25 3.57 -17.29
N SER A 311 -19.51 3.98 -16.06
CA SER A 311 -18.51 3.95 -14.98
C SER A 311 -18.34 2.60 -14.29
N THR A 312 -19.28 1.65 -14.46
CA THR A 312 -19.24 0.35 -13.76
C THR A 312 -19.32 -0.84 -14.72
N LEU A 313 -20.35 -0.90 -15.56
CA LEU A 313 -20.58 -2.05 -16.45
C LEU A 313 -19.61 -2.09 -17.64
N ALA A 314 -19.21 -0.93 -18.17
CA ALA A 314 -18.23 -0.90 -19.25
C ALA A 314 -16.84 -1.39 -18.79
N PRO A 315 -16.27 -0.93 -17.66
CA PRO A 315 -15.07 -1.53 -17.09
C PRO A 315 -15.19 -3.03 -16.84
N LEU A 316 -16.33 -3.49 -16.29
CA LEU A 316 -16.59 -4.92 -16.07
C LEU A 316 -16.53 -5.72 -17.38
N ALA A 317 -17.16 -5.21 -18.44
CA ALA A 317 -17.14 -5.84 -19.75
C ALA A 317 -15.73 -5.86 -20.35
N LEU A 318 -14.98 -4.75 -20.25
CA LEU A 318 -13.61 -4.65 -20.74
C LEU A 318 -12.68 -5.64 -20.04
N PHE A 319 -12.74 -5.72 -18.71
CA PHE A 319 -11.95 -6.70 -17.97
C PHE A 319 -12.35 -8.14 -18.33
N SER A 320 -13.66 -8.44 -18.34
CA SER A 320 -14.16 -9.78 -18.64
C SER A 320 -13.76 -10.25 -20.04
N ALA A 321 -13.77 -9.35 -21.03
CA ALA A 321 -13.39 -9.66 -22.42
C ALA A 321 -11.88 -9.90 -22.61
N ASN A 322 -11.05 -9.51 -21.63
CA ASN A 322 -9.59 -9.63 -21.69
C ASN A 322 -9.03 -10.70 -20.72
N ILE A 323 -9.88 -11.54 -20.14
CA ILE A 323 -9.44 -12.75 -19.41
C ILE A 323 -9.32 -13.89 -20.43
N ARG A 324 -8.13 -14.48 -20.54
CA ARG A 324 -7.85 -15.53 -21.54
C ARG A 324 -7.91 -16.92 -20.91
N GLU A 325 -7.51 -17.04 -19.64
CA GLU A 325 -7.42 -18.28 -18.90
C GLU A 325 -8.42 -18.32 -17.74
N ALA A 326 -9.34 -19.28 -17.75
CA ALA A 326 -10.30 -19.45 -16.66
C ALA A 326 -9.62 -19.79 -15.31
N ARG A 327 -8.43 -20.37 -15.35
CA ARG A 327 -7.62 -20.71 -14.16
C ARG A 327 -7.19 -19.45 -13.37
N ALA A 328 -7.00 -18.33 -14.05
CA ALA A 328 -6.63 -17.06 -13.44
C ALA A 328 -7.64 -16.58 -12.37
N LEU A 329 -8.93 -16.94 -12.52
CA LEU A 329 -9.97 -16.67 -11.53
C LEU A 329 -9.69 -17.35 -10.18
N GLY A 330 -9.33 -18.63 -10.22
CA GLY A 330 -8.99 -19.40 -9.02
C GLY A 330 -7.66 -18.98 -8.40
N GLU A 331 -6.68 -18.65 -9.25
CA GLU A 331 -5.36 -18.19 -8.80
C GLU A 331 -5.44 -16.88 -8.04
N PHE A 332 -6.23 -15.90 -8.50
CA PHE A 332 -6.41 -14.63 -7.80
C PHE A 332 -6.83 -14.83 -6.33
N TRP A 333 -7.77 -15.74 -6.03
CA TRP A 333 -8.16 -15.95 -4.63
C TRP A 333 -7.06 -16.63 -3.81
N SER A 334 -6.32 -17.55 -4.41
CA SER A 334 -5.20 -18.21 -3.74
C SER A 334 -4.06 -17.23 -3.39
N LEU A 335 -3.82 -16.22 -4.24
CA LEU A 335 -2.75 -15.25 -4.09
C LEU A 335 -3.17 -14.03 -3.27
N SER A 336 -4.38 -13.53 -3.49
CA SER A 336 -4.82 -12.22 -3.00
C SER A 336 -5.75 -12.30 -1.79
N SER A 337 -6.27 -13.48 -1.39
CA SER A 337 -7.25 -13.59 -0.29
C SER A 337 -6.76 -12.98 1.02
N ARG A 338 -5.50 -13.22 1.42
CA ARG A 338 -4.90 -12.58 2.61
C ARG A 338 -4.83 -11.06 2.46
N GLY A 339 -4.40 -10.58 1.29
CA GLY A 339 -4.35 -9.14 0.98
C GLY A 339 -5.72 -8.48 1.00
N VAL A 340 -6.76 -9.15 0.48
CA VAL A 340 -8.16 -8.71 0.53
C VAL A 340 -8.66 -8.69 1.98
N GLY A 341 -8.35 -9.73 2.76
CA GLY A 341 -8.70 -9.80 4.19
C GLY A 341 -8.08 -8.65 4.99
N ASN A 342 -6.80 -8.37 4.79
CA ASN A 342 -6.10 -7.24 5.41
C ASN A 342 -6.70 -5.89 4.98
N ALA A 343 -6.99 -5.71 3.68
CA ALA A 343 -7.62 -4.51 3.17
C ALA A 343 -9.00 -4.27 3.80
N LEU A 344 -9.82 -5.33 3.91
CA LEU A 344 -11.15 -5.27 4.51
C LEU A 344 -11.09 -4.99 6.01
N LEU A 345 -10.15 -5.59 6.74
CA LEU A 345 -9.95 -5.33 8.16
C LEU A 345 -9.59 -3.87 8.43
N ILE A 346 -8.56 -3.37 7.74
CA ILE A 346 -8.09 -1.98 7.89
C ILE A 346 -9.17 -1.01 7.40
N GLY A 347 -9.82 -1.32 6.28
CA GLY A 347 -10.96 -0.59 5.77
C GLY A 347 -12.09 -0.48 6.79
N ALA A 348 -12.48 -1.59 7.41
CA ALA A 348 -13.54 -1.61 8.42
C ALA A 348 -13.17 -0.78 9.65
N VAL A 349 -11.92 -0.86 10.13
CA VAL A 349 -11.44 -0.04 11.25
C VAL A 349 -11.49 1.44 10.89
N VAL A 350 -10.93 1.83 9.74
CA VAL A 350 -10.96 3.22 9.26
C VAL A 350 -12.38 3.72 9.04
N GLY A 351 -13.28 2.88 8.54
CA GLY A 351 -14.70 3.17 8.40
C GLY A 351 -15.38 3.43 9.74
N VAL A 352 -15.11 2.61 10.76
CA VAL A 352 -15.67 2.84 12.10
C VAL A 352 -15.07 4.11 12.71
N LEU A 353 -13.76 4.34 12.64
CA LEU A 353 -13.15 5.61 13.09
C LEU A 353 -13.78 6.82 12.36
N GLY A 354 -14.05 6.67 11.07
CA GLY A 354 -14.82 7.61 10.25
C GLY A 354 -16.22 7.90 10.80
N LEU A 355 -16.94 6.87 11.26
CA LEU A 355 -18.23 7.03 11.92
C LEU A 355 -18.13 7.92 13.16
N PHE A 356 -17.10 7.72 13.99
CA PHE A 356 -16.86 8.54 15.19
C PHE A 356 -16.52 9.98 14.83
N ILE A 357 -15.69 10.19 13.81
CA ILE A 357 -15.36 11.54 13.32
C ILE A 357 -16.62 12.23 12.83
N ALA A 358 -17.41 11.60 11.94
CA ALA A 358 -18.62 12.19 11.40
C ALA A 358 -19.66 12.49 12.49
N ALA A 359 -19.90 11.56 13.41
CA ALA A 359 -20.82 11.74 14.53
C ALA A 359 -20.34 12.83 15.49
N GLY A 360 -19.05 12.83 15.84
CA GLY A 360 -18.43 13.82 16.72
C GLY A 360 -18.46 15.23 16.11
N THR A 361 -18.13 15.36 14.82
CA THR A 361 -18.21 16.64 14.12
C THR A 361 -19.64 17.14 14.01
N SER A 362 -20.61 16.25 13.73
CA SER A 362 -22.01 16.63 13.69
C SER A 362 -22.51 17.10 15.05
N ALA A 363 -22.34 16.27 16.09
CA ALA A 363 -22.76 16.60 17.44
C ALA A 363 -22.10 17.88 17.97
N GLY A 364 -20.80 18.07 17.69
CA GLY A 364 -20.03 19.22 18.16
C GLY A 364 -20.38 20.54 17.46
N LEU A 365 -20.75 20.51 16.18
CA LEU A 365 -21.19 21.70 15.45
C LEU A 365 -22.65 22.08 15.72
N SER A 366 -23.48 21.08 16.01
CA SER A 366 -24.86 21.29 16.46
C SER A 366 -24.96 21.83 17.89
N ALA A 367 -23.85 21.84 18.64
CA ALA A 367 -23.79 22.40 19.99
C ALA A 367 -24.01 23.92 20.00
N THR A 368 -24.38 24.44 21.17
CA THR A 368 -24.57 25.88 21.42
C THR A 368 -23.46 26.76 20.81
N PRO A 369 -23.82 27.86 20.10
CA PRO A 369 -22.85 28.82 19.59
C PRO A 369 -21.92 29.34 20.69
N GLY A 370 -20.62 29.43 20.41
CA GLY A 370 -19.63 29.92 21.37
C GLY A 370 -19.15 28.89 22.41
N SER A 371 -19.80 27.71 22.51
CA SER A 371 -19.35 26.61 23.37
C SER A 371 -17.94 26.15 23.02
N TRP A 372 -17.20 25.66 24.02
CA TRP A 372 -15.87 25.09 23.81
C TRP A 372 -15.90 23.90 22.85
N MET A 373 -16.99 23.12 22.83
CA MET A 373 -17.19 21.99 21.91
C MET A 373 -17.23 22.44 20.45
N ARG A 374 -18.01 23.47 20.15
CA ARG A 374 -18.09 24.01 18.80
C ARG A 374 -16.76 24.61 18.36
N ARG A 375 -16.01 25.24 19.28
CA ARG A 375 -14.64 25.72 19.03
C ARG A 375 -13.66 24.58 18.74
N LEU A 376 -13.65 23.55 19.58
CA LEU A 376 -12.79 22.37 19.40
C LEU A 376 -13.11 21.63 18.10
N THR A 377 -14.40 21.46 17.80
CA THR A 377 -14.86 20.81 16.57
C THR A 377 -14.52 21.64 15.33
N SER A 378 -14.68 22.95 15.41
CA SER A 378 -14.23 23.89 14.37
C SER A 378 -12.72 23.80 14.12
N LEU A 379 -11.92 23.73 15.19
CA LEU A 379 -10.46 23.57 15.09
C LEU A 379 -10.11 22.21 14.47
N SER A 380 -10.71 21.12 14.95
CA SER A 380 -10.51 19.78 14.41
C SER A 380 -10.86 19.70 12.92
N LEU A 381 -11.98 20.29 12.48
CA LEU A 381 -12.35 20.32 11.06
C LEU A 381 -11.28 21.02 10.19
N ARG A 382 -10.69 22.12 10.67
CA ARG A 382 -9.59 22.81 9.96
C ARG A 382 -8.36 21.91 9.88
N ILE A 383 -7.98 21.26 10.97
CA ILE A 383 -6.83 20.35 11.02
C ILE A 383 -7.02 19.16 10.07
N TRP A 384 -8.22 18.58 10.02
CA TRP A 384 -8.55 17.52 9.06
C TRP A 384 -8.39 17.99 7.61
N LEU A 385 -8.88 19.19 7.27
CA LEU A 385 -8.73 19.75 5.93
C LEU A 385 -7.26 19.99 5.54
N ILE A 386 -6.39 20.31 6.51
CA ILE A 386 -4.95 20.38 6.28
C ILE A 386 -4.41 19.00 5.91
N GLY A 387 -4.72 17.97 6.71
CA GLY A 387 -4.27 16.59 6.46
C GLY A 387 -4.69 16.05 5.09
N ALA A 388 -5.91 16.37 4.63
CA ALA A 388 -6.42 15.92 3.33
C ALA A 388 -5.70 16.53 2.11
N LEU A 389 -5.00 17.65 2.28
CA LEU A 389 -4.20 18.27 1.22
C LEU A 389 -2.78 17.68 1.13
N ILE A 390 -2.41 16.80 2.06
CA ILE A 390 -1.09 16.16 2.12
C ILE A 390 -1.14 14.81 1.39
N PRO A 391 -0.24 14.57 0.42
CA PRO A 391 -0.07 13.28 -0.23
C PRO A 391 0.25 12.14 0.75
N GLY A 392 -0.18 10.93 0.44
CA GLY A 392 -0.08 9.78 1.34
C GLY A 392 1.34 9.32 1.53
N VAL A 393 2.19 9.55 0.53
CA VAL A 393 3.63 9.29 0.61
C VAL A 393 4.26 10.12 1.74
N LEU A 394 3.87 11.40 1.86
CA LEU A 394 4.34 12.26 2.95
C LEU A 394 3.72 11.86 4.29
N VAL A 395 2.45 11.45 4.32
CA VAL A 395 1.84 10.95 5.56
C VAL A 395 2.57 9.69 6.05
N GLY A 396 2.84 8.74 5.15
CA GLY A 396 3.58 7.51 5.43
C GLY A 396 5.00 7.80 5.92
N SER A 397 5.73 8.66 5.21
CA SER A 397 7.08 9.08 5.60
C SER A 397 7.11 9.79 6.95
N ALA A 398 6.12 10.64 7.24
CA ALA A 398 6.04 11.36 8.51
C ALA A 398 5.78 10.43 9.70
N ILE A 399 4.92 9.43 9.52
CA ILE A 399 4.66 8.39 10.53
C ILE A 399 5.91 7.54 10.71
N HIS A 400 6.57 7.12 9.63
CA HIS A 400 7.82 6.38 9.69
C HIS A 400 8.90 7.16 10.46
N ALA A 401 9.07 8.46 10.17
CA ALA A 401 9.99 9.32 10.89
C ALA A 401 9.63 9.47 12.39
N ALA A 402 8.34 9.50 12.74
CA ALA A 402 7.87 9.51 14.13
C ALA A 402 8.06 8.16 14.85
N SER A 403 8.12 7.06 14.11
CA SER A 403 8.25 5.69 14.62
C SER A 403 9.70 5.23 14.83
N ASN A 404 10.70 5.99 14.40
CA ASN A 404 12.13 5.73 14.68
C ASN A 404 12.53 6.03 16.16
N HIS A 405 11.66 5.68 17.10
CA HIS A 405 11.82 5.82 18.55
C HIS A 405 11.30 4.57 19.25
N ASP A 406 11.99 4.10 20.29
CA ASP A 406 11.67 2.84 21.00
C ASP A 406 10.21 2.76 21.52
N LEU A 407 9.60 3.90 21.85
CA LEU A 407 8.21 3.97 22.34
C LEU A 407 7.14 3.89 21.23
N SER A 408 7.51 4.11 19.97
CA SER A 408 6.60 4.19 18.81
C SER A 408 6.98 3.25 17.66
N ALA A 409 8.03 2.44 17.80
CA ALA A 409 8.45 1.43 16.83
C ALA A 409 7.33 0.43 16.48
N TRP A 410 6.50 0.07 17.48
CA TRP A 410 5.36 -0.81 17.29
C TRP A 410 4.33 -0.30 16.26
N LEU A 411 4.28 1.01 15.98
CA LEU A 411 3.34 1.55 14.98
C LEU A 411 3.69 1.12 13.56
N THR A 412 4.97 0.96 13.22
CA THR A 412 5.44 0.55 11.88
C THR A 412 5.47 -0.96 11.69
N ASP A 413 5.51 -1.73 12.77
CA ASP A 413 5.53 -3.20 12.73
C ASP A 413 4.11 -3.81 12.84
N THR A 414 3.09 -3.00 13.12
CA THR A 414 1.69 -3.43 13.23
C THR A 414 0.79 -2.76 12.20
N ARG A 415 -0.41 -3.33 11.98
CA ARG A 415 -1.43 -2.76 11.09
C ARG A 415 -1.99 -1.42 11.62
N ALA A 416 -1.65 -1.02 12.85
CA ALA A 416 -2.12 0.20 13.48
C ALA A 416 -1.54 1.47 12.82
N GLY A 417 -0.26 1.49 12.46
CA GLY A 417 0.33 2.61 11.73
C GLY A 417 -0.33 2.81 10.36
N LEU A 418 -0.71 1.71 9.70
CA LEU A 418 -1.42 1.75 8.44
C LEU A 418 -2.83 2.35 8.59
N ALA A 419 -3.61 1.87 9.56
CA ALA A 419 -4.93 2.45 9.87
C ALA A 419 -4.83 3.94 10.28
N LEU A 420 -3.80 4.31 11.04
CA LEU A 420 -3.51 5.70 11.42
C LEU A 420 -3.26 6.56 10.18
N SER A 421 -2.42 6.10 9.26
CA SER A 421 -2.12 6.84 8.04
C SER A 421 -3.37 7.05 7.17
N HIS A 422 -4.19 6.01 6.99
CA HIS A 422 -5.41 6.08 6.19
C HIS A 422 -6.43 7.04 6.81
N ILE A 423 -6.55 7.07 8.15
CA ILE A 423 -7.43 8.03 8.81
C ILE A 423 -6.88 9.46 8.68
N THR A 424 -5.57 9.68 8.75
CA THR A 424 -4.95 10.99 8.46
C THR A 424 -5.32 11.50 7.08
N ARG A 425 -5.31 10.61 6.08
CA ARG A 425 -5.64 10.92 4.69
C ARG A 425 -7.13 11.25 4.48
N PHE A 426 -8.02 10.39 4.97
CA PHE A 426 -9.44 10.43 4.60
C PHE A 426 -10.36 10.93 5.71
N GLY A 427 -9.85 11.17 6.92
CA GLY A 427 -10.64 11.63 8.06
C GLY A 427 -11.37 12.95 7.79
N ALA A 428 -10.83 13.80 6.91
CA ALA A 428 -11.51 15.02 6.47
C ALA A 428 -12.82 14.76 5.71
N VAL A 429 -12.92 13.67 4.96
CA VAL A 429 -14.16 13.30 4.27
C VAL A 429 -15.25 12.99 5.30
N ALA A 430 -14.91 12.27 6.37
CA ALA A 430 -15.83 12.01 7.48
C ALA A 430 -16.16 13.29 8.26
N ALA A 431 -15.18 14.15 8.52
CA ALA A 431 -15.41 15.42 9.22
C ALA A 431 -16.31 16.36 8.40
N LEU A 432 -16.12 16.45 7.08
CA LEU A 432 -17.00 17.19 6.18
C LEU A 432 -18.40 16.57 6.12
N ALA A 433 -18.52 15.25 6.12
CA ALA A 433 -19.82 14.58 6.22
C ALA A 433 -20.52 14.89 7.55
N GLY A 434 -19.77 14.94 8.67
CA GLY A 434 -20.29 15.35 9.98
C GLY A 434 -20.72 16.81 10.01
N TRP A 435 -19.91 17.72 9.46
CA TRP A 435 -20.28 19.13 9.27
C TRP A 435 -21.55 19.26 8.46
N TRP A 436 -21.64 18.49 7.37
CA TRP A 436 -22.82 18.43 6.52
C TRP A 436 -24.06 17.96 7.28
N LEU A 437 -23.93 16.91 8.12
CA LEU A 437 -25.04 16.39 8.94
C LEU A 437 -25.50 17.40 9.99
N ALA A 438 -24.58 18.12 10.64
CA ALA A 438 -24.94 19.24 11.52
C ALA A 438 -25.68 20.35 10.77
N TRP A 439 -25.23 20.68 9.56
CA TRP A 439 -25.85 21.69 8.72
C TRP A 439 -27.22 21.28 8.16
N MET A 440 -27.53 19.98 8.10
CA MET A 440 -28.84 19.45 7.74
C MET A 440 -29.79 19.31 8.92
N GLU A 441 -29.34 19.53 10.14
CA GLU A 441 -30.17 19.31 11.32
C GLU A 441 -31.29 20.37 11.42
N PRO A 442 -32.56 19.98 11.56
CA PRO A 442 -33.67 20.92 11.66
C PRO A 442 -33.52 21.85 12.87
N ARG A 443 -33.83 23.15 12.69
CA ARG A 443 -33.72 24.13 13.79
C ARG A 443 -34.64 23.79 14.94
N GLU A 444 -35.85 23.32 14.65
CA GLU A 444 -36.83 22.91 15.66
C GLU A 444 -36.30 21.76 16.52
N LEU A 445 -35.53 20.84 15.91
CA LEU A 445 -34.90 19.73 16.62
C LEU A 445 -33.73 20.20 17.50
N ILE A 446 -32.92 21.13 16.99
CA ILE A 446 -31.84 21.75 17.75
C ILE A 446 -32.41 22.49 18.97
N ASP A 447 -33.46 23.30 18.76
CA ASP A 447 -34.09 24.09 19.82
C ASP A 447 -34.83 23.20 20.83
N ALA A 448 -35.50 22.13 20.38
CA ALA A 448 -36.09 21.12 21.27
C ALA A 448 -35.04 20.43 22.15
N ARG A 449 -33.86 20.10 21.61
CA ARG A 449 -32.76 19.52 22.40
C ARG A 449 -32.20 20.51 23.41
N ARG A 450 -32.13 21.79 23.08
CA ARG A 450 -31.68 22.86 23.99
C ARG A 450 -32.66 23.08 25.14
N LEU A 451 -33.96 22.94 24.88
CA LEU A 451 -35.01 23.06 25.88
C LEU A 451 -35.09 21.84 26.81
N ALA A 452 -34.73 20.64 26.33
CA ALA A 452 -34.85 19.38 27.06
C ALA A 452 -33.78 19.14 28.15
N GLY A 453 -32.80 20.03 28.34
CA GLY A 453 -31.75 19.94 29.36
C GLY A 453 -30.33 20.16 28.82
N PRO A 454 -29.27 19.85 29.59
CA PRO A 454 -27.89 19.99 29.11
C PRO A 454 -27.70 19.19 27.82
N GLU A 455 -27.09 19.81 26.81
CA GLU A 455 -26.73 19.16 25.54
C GLU A 455 -25.73 18.03 25.81
N THR A 456 -26.24 16.82 26.02
CA THR A 456 -25.44 15.63 26.29
C THR A 456 -25.39 14.75 25.05
N LEU A 457 -24.34 13.93 24.95
CA LEU A 457 -24.29 12.87 23.93
C LEU A 457 -25.58 12.02 23.91
N ARG A 458 -26.20 11.79 25.08
CA ARG A 458 -27.44 11.02 25.21
C ARG A 458 -28.63 11.70 24.54
N SER A 459 -28.76 13.03 24.63
CA SER A 459 -29.84 13.76 23.97
C SER A 459 -29.65 13.81 22.45
N TRP A 460 -28.42 13.97 21.96
CA TRP A 460 -28.12 13.87 20.53
C TRP A 460 -28.34 12.45 19.98
N LEU A 461 -27.89 11.40 20.69
CA LEU A 461 -28.10 10.00 20.29
C LEU A 461 -29.58 9.59 20.30
N GLY A 462 -30.39 10.21 21.17
CA GLY A 462 -31.82 9.93 21.27
C GLY A 462 -32.65 10.60 20.17
N ALA A 463 -32.26 11.81 19.75
CA ALA A 463 -33.08 12.65 18.87
C ALA A 463 -32.50 12.79 17.44
N SER A 464 -31.23 13.16 17.31
CA SER A 464 -30.61 13.54 16.03
C SER A 464 -29.95 12.35 15.33
N ALA A 465 -29.24 11.49 16.06
CA ALA A 465 -28.52 10.36 15.49
C ALA A 465 -29.40 9.37 14.71
N PRO A 466 -30.63 9.01 15.14
CA PRO A 466 -31.49 8.11 14.38
C PRO A 466 -31.90 8.68 13.02
N LEU A 467 -32.11 10.00 12.93
CA LEU A 467 -32.45 10.70 11.69
C LEU A 467 -31.22 10.81 10.77
N GLN A 468 -30.02 10.90 11.34
CA GLN A 468 -28.76 11.04 10.63
C GLN A 468 -28.06 9.69 10.34
N ALA A 469 -28.61 8.57 10.82
CA ALA A 469 -27.97 7.26 10.78
C ALA A 469 -27.55 6.81 9.36
N GLY A 470 -28.36 7.13 8.35
CA GLY A 470 -28.03 6.82 6.95
C GLY A 470 -26.82 7.59 6.44
N GLY A 471 -26.69 8.88 6.79
CA GLY A 471 -25.55 9.71 6.39
C GLY A 471 -24.26 9.34 7.14
N LEU A 472 -24.39 8.97 8.42
CA LEU A 472 -23.29 8.44 9.22
C LEU A 472 -22.77 7.11 8.68
N ALA A 473 -23.68 6.20 8.32
CA ALA A 473 -23.31 4.93 7.68
C ALA A 473 -22.65 5.16 6.30
N ALA A 474 -23.15 6.10 5.50
CA ALA A 474 -22.56 6.45 4.21
C ALA A 474 -21.13 7.00 4.37
N ALA A 475 -20.87 7.84 5.38
CA ALA A 475 -19.52 8.33 5.67
C ALA A 475 -18.57 7.18 6.05
N ALA A 476 -19.01 6.25 6.92
CA ALA A 476 -18.22 5.09 7.32
C ALA A 476 -17.90 4.15 6.14
N ILE A 477 -18.89 3.86 5.30
CA ILE A 477 -18.71 3.04 4.09
C ILE A 477 -17.77 3.74 3.11
N GLY A 478 -17.95 5.05 2.87
CA GLY A 478 -17.08 5.82 2.00
C GLY A 478 -15.62 5.78 2.43
N LEU A 479 -15.34 5.92 3.74
CA LEU A 479 -13.98 5.82 4.27
C LEU A 479 -13.42 4.40 4.20
N THR A 480 -14.25 3.38 4.39
CA THR A 480 -13.85 1.97 4.20
C THR A 480 -13.34 1.75 2.79
N ILE A 481 -14.10 2.22 1.79
CA ILE A 481 -13.77 2.09 0.37
C ILE A 481 -12.48 2.85 0.04
N LEU A 482 -12.36 4.12 0.46
CA LEU A 482 -11.16 4.91 0.22
C LEU A 482 -9.92 4.29 0.87
N SER A 483 -10.05 3.74 2.08
CA SER A 483 -8.97 3.04 2.80
C SER A 483 -8.49 1.79 2.06
N MET A 484 -9.40 1.00 1.48
CA MET A 484 -9.02 -0.18 0.69
C MET A 484 -8.25 0.17 -0.59
N HIS A 485 -8.36 1.41 -1.07
CA HIS A 485 -7.74 1.88 -2.31
C HIS A 485 -6.42 2.61 -2.10
N GLU A 486 -6.08 2.90 -0.84
CA GLU A 486 -4.93 3.74 -0.52
C GLU A 486 -3.63 2.98 -0.73
N ILE A 487 -2.87 3.42 -1.73
CA ILE A 487 -1.57 2.83 -2.07
C ILE A 487 -0.43 3.57 -1.38
N GLU A 488 -0.47 4.91 -1.37
CA GLU A 488 0.72 5.72 -1.10
C GLU A 488 1.22 5.57 0.33
N ALA A 489 0.30 5.66 1.30
CA ALA A 489 0.64 5.41 2.69
C ALA A 489 0.90 3.91 2.96
N THR A 490 0.15 3.02 2.28
CA THR A 490 0.32 1.56 2.40
C THR A 490 1.71 1.11 1.99
N VAL A 491 2.23 1.55 0.86
CA VAL A 491 3.55 1.12 0.38
C VAL A 491 4.66 1.54 1.35
N MET A 492 4.48 2.65 2.07
CA MET A 492 5.48 3.16 3.02
C MET A 492 5.42 2.49 4.40
N LEU A 493 4.22 2.08 4.85
CA LEU A 493 3.98 1.62 6.22
C LEU A 493 3.50 0.18 6.33
N ALA A 494 3.26 -0.52 5.21
CA ALA A 494 2.83 -1.92 5.25
C ALA A 494 3.88 -2.74 6.01
N PRO A 495 3.48 -3.41 7.11
CA PRO A 495 4.41 -4.23 7.86
C PRO A 495 4.92 -5.37 6.97
N PRO A 496 6.20 -5.76 7.08
CA PRO A 496 6.71 -6.93 6.35
C PRO A 496 5.84 -8.17 6.60
N GLY A 497 5.69 -9.02 5.59
CA GLY A 497 4.84 -10.23 5.64
C GLY A 497 3.32 -9.98 5.60
N HIS A 498 2.88 -8.72 5.71
CA HIS A 498 1.48 -8.34 5.77
C HIS A 498 0.99 -7.65 4.49
N GLY A 499 1.10 -8.35 3.36
CA GLY A 499 0.64 -7.84 2.07
C GLY A 499 -0.81 -7.34 2.12
N ASN A 500 -1.06 -6.17 1.53
CA ASN A 500 -2.40 -5.58 1.36
C ASN A 500 -2.80 -5.67 -0.13
N LEU A 501 -4.10 -5.78 -0.42
CA LEU A 501 -4.65 -5.77 -1.78
C LEU A 501 -4.10 -4.61 -2.63
N ALA A 502 -4.02 -3.40 -2.06
CA ALA A 502 -3.54 -2.23 -2.79
C ALA A 502 -2.08 -2.39 -3.29
N GLN A 503 -1.20 -2.97 -2.46
CA GLN A 503 0.19 -3.25 -2.82
C GLN A 503 0.29 -4.39 -3.83
N HIS A 504 -0.53 -5.44 -3.67
CA HIS A 504 -0.60 -6.54 -4.63
C HIS A 504 -1.04 -6.04 -6.03
N LEU A 505 -2.08 -5.22 -6.11
CA LEU A 505 -2.53 -4.65 -7.37
C LEU A 505 -1.52 -3.67 -7.97
N LEU A 506 -0.82 -2.88 -7.15
CA LEU A 506 0.27 -2.04 -7.64
C LEU A 506 1.41 -2.87 -8.21
N ASN A 507 1.82 -3.95 -7.53
CA ASN A 507 2.85 -4.86 -8.03
C ASN A 507 2.42 -5.48 -9.37
N ASN A 508 1.18 -5.94 -9.47
CA ASN A 508 0.65 -6.51 -10.73
C ASN A 508 0.63 -5.46 -11.85
N LEU A 509 0.31 -4.20 -11.53
CA LEU A 509 0.36 -3.08 -12.46
C LEU A 509 1.80 -2.77 -12.91
N HIS A 510 2.74 -2.72 -11.97
CA HIS A 510 4.15 -2.45 -12.23
C HIS A 510 4.80 -3.57 -13.05
N TYR A 511 4.42 -4.82 -12.83
CA TYR A 511 4.92 -5.99 -13.55
C TYR A 511 4.08 -6.38 -14.77
N LEU A 512 3.19 -5.50 -15.23
CA LEU A 512 2.34 -5.71 -16.41
C LEU A 512 1.58 -7.04 -16.39
N ARG A 513 1.13 -7.49 -15.22
CA ARG A 513 0.31 -8.71 -15.06
C ARG A 513 -1.15 -8.43 -15.41
N VAL A 514 -1.37 -8.15 -16.69
CA VAL A 514 -2.67 -7.68 -17.22
C VAL A 514 -3.80 -8.65 -16.89
N GLU A 515 -3.55 -9.96 -16.98
CA GLU A 515 -4.57 -10.98 -16.69
C GLU A 515 -5.03 -10.97 -15.22
N GLU A 516 -4.10 -10.87 -14.27
CA GLU A 516 -4.42 -10.79 -12.84
C GLU A 516 -5.13 -9.48 -12.49
N LEU A 517 -4.77 -8.37 -13.14
CA LEU A 517 -5.47 -7.09 -13.00
C LEU A 517 -6.90 -7.16 -13.55
N ASN A 518 -7.10 -7.84 -14.67
CA ASN A 518 -8.43 -8.04 -15.26
C ASN A 518 -9.32 -8.85 -14.33
N VAL A 519 -8.81 -9.97 -13.80
CA VAL A 519 -9.50 -10.81 -12.82
C VAL A 519 -9.84 -10.02 -11.55
N ALA A 520 -8.88 -9.27 -11.00
CA ALA A 520 -9.11 -8.42 -9.84
C ALA A 520 -10.21 -7.39 -10.10
N GLY A 521 -10.19 -6.74 -11.26
CA GLY A 521 -11.22 -5.79 -11.69
C GLY A 521 -12.63 -6.41 -11.71
N VAL A 522 -12.77 -7.62 -12.26
CA VAL A 522 -14.05 -8.35 -12.26
C VAL A 522 -14.52 -8.65 -10.83
N TYR A 523 -13.67 -9.23 -9.98
CA TYR A 523 -14.03 -9.58 -8.60
C TYR A 523 -14.44 -8.36 -7.77
N LEU A 524 -13.70 -7.25 -7.89
CA LEU A 524 -13.99 -6.04 -7.13
C LEU A 524 -15.30 -5.38 -7.57
N ILE A 525 -15.61 -5.37 -8.86
CA ILE A 525 -16.88 -4.81 -9.35
C ILE A 525 -18.05 -5.72 -8.95
N VAL A 526 -17.96 -7.04 -9.21
CA VAL A 526 -19.05 -7.99 -8.93
C VAL A 526 -19.31 -8.08 -7.43
N GLY A 527 -18.25 -8.26 -6.63
CA GLY A 527 -18.33 -8.26 -5.18
C GLY A 527 -18.86 -6.93 -4.64
N GLY A 528 -18.40 -5.81 -5.19
CA GLY A 528 -18.88 -4.49 -4.84
C GLY A 528 -20.37 -4.29 -5.11
N LEU A 529 -20.86 -4.70 -6.29
CA LEU A 529 -22.28 -4.65 -6.64
C LEU A 529 -23.13 -5.52 -5.69
N ALA A 530 -22.65 -6.71 -5.34
CA ALA A 530 -23.32 -7.58 -4.38
C ALA A 530 -23.41 -6.94 -2.98
N ILE A 531 -22.32 -6.29 -2.52
CA ILE A 531 -22.30 -5.55 -1.25
C ILE A 531 -23.27 -4.37 -1.30
N ALA A 532 -23.26 -3.57 -2.37
CA ALA A 532 -24.16 -2.42 -2.52
C ALA A 532 -25.64 -2.83 -2.58
N ALA A 533 -25.96 -3.93 -3.29
CA ALA A 533 -27.29 -4.51 -3.32
C ALA A 533 -27.74 -4.99 -1.93
N THR A 534 -26.87 -5.71 -1.22
CA THR A 534 -27.14 -6.19 0.14
C THR A 534 -27.35 -5.02 1.12
N ALA A 535 -26.51 -3.99 1.05
CA ALA A 535 -26.65 -2.78 1.86
C ALA A 535 -27.99 -2.08 1.60
N THR A 536 -28.42 -2.01 0.34
CA THR A 536 -29.71 -1.44 -0.08
C THR A 536 -30.89 -2.23 0.51
N LEU A 537 -30.82 -3.56 0.50
CA LEU A 537 -31.85 -4.45 1.07
C LEU A 537 -31.89 -4.36 2.61
N CYS A 538 -30.74 -4.17 3.25
CA CYS A 538 -30.60 -4.08 4.71
C CYS A 538 -30.94 -2.69 5.28
N ALA A 539 -30.87 -1.62 4.48
CA ALA A 539 -31.12 -0.23 4.88
C ALA A 539 -32.54 0.04 5.45
N GLY A 540 -33.43 -0.96 5.48
CA GLY A 540 -34.76 -0.88 6.08
C GLY A 540 -34.93 -1.60 7.43
N ARG A 541 -33.98 -2.41 7.90
CA ARG A 541 -34.26 -3.39 8.99
C ARG A 541 -33.61 -3.15 10.36
N SER A 542 -32.59 -2.29 10.56
CA SER A 542 -31.82 -2.45 11.81
C SER A 542 -31.09 -1.23 12.42
N ALA A 543 -31.78 -0.11 12.71
CA ALA A 543 -31.25 0.93 13.62
C ALA A 543 -31.07 0.46 15.08
N ARG A 544 -31.63 -0.70 15.45
CA ARG A 544 -31.55 -1.32 16.79
C ARG A 544 -30.35 -2.27 16.96
N LEU A 545 -29.93 -2.97 15.91
CA LEU A 545 -28.76 -3.88 15.94
C LEU A 545 -27.45 -3.10 15.99
N LEU A 546 -27.32 -2.04 15.17
CA LEU A 546 -26.16 -1.14 15.17
C LEU A 546 -25.88 -0.54 16.55
N ARG A 547 -26.92 -0.25 17.35
CA ARG A 547 -26.77 0.32 18.70
C ARG A 547 -26.23 -0.68 19.74
N ARG A 548 -26.42 -1.98 19.57
CA ARG A 548 -26.03 -3.00 20.55
C ARG A 548 -24.70 -3.68 20.22
N ALA A 549 -24.32 -3.73 18.94
CA ALA A 549 -23.13 -4.44 18.47
C ALA A 549 -21.90 -3.53 18.22
N ALA A 550 -22.07 -2.21 18.05
CA ALA A 550 -20.98 -1.35 17.57
C ALA A 550 -19.77 -1.25 18.51
N ALA A 551 -19.96 -1.14 19.83
CA ALA A 551 -18.87 -1.03 20.79
C ALA A 551 -18.04 -2.33 20.95
N PRO A 552 -18.65 -3.52 21.14
CA PRO A 552 -17.88 -4.76 21.22
C PRO A 552 -17.25 -5.15 19.86
N CYS A 553 -17.92 -4.89 18.73
CA CYS A 553 -17.32 -5.10 17.41
C CYS A 553 -16.13 -4.16 17.16
N LEU A 554 -16.19 -2.90 17.61
CA LEU A 554 -15.07 -1.97 17.54
C LEU A 554 -13.89 -2.41 18.41
N ALA A 555 -14.16 -2.81 19.67
CA ALA A 555 -13.11 -3.31 20.55
C ALA A 555 -12.45 -4.55 19.95
N ALA A 556 -13.23 -5.50 19.42
CA ALA A 556 -12.71 -6.67 18.72
C ALA A 556 -11.90 -6.30 17.46
N LEU A 557 -12.40 -5.40 16.62
CA LEU A 557 -11.70 -4.95 15.40
C LEU A 557 -10.40 -4.19 15.72
N LEU A 558 -10.39 -3.32 16.74
CA LEU A 558 -9.19 -2.63 17.19
C LEU A 558 -8.19 -3.59 17.81
N CYS A 559 -8.64 -4.55 18.61
CA CYS A 559 -7.79 -5.63 19.12
C CYS A 559 -7.20 -6.47 17.99
N LEU A 560 -7.96 -6.77 16.92
CA LEU A 560 -7.44 -7.51 15.75
C LEU A 560 -6.39 -6.73 14.95
N VAL A 561 -6.45 -5.39 14.95
CA VAL A 561 -5.44 -4.53 14.32
C VAL A 561 -4.17 -4.43 15.17
N ILE A 562 -4.31 -4.48 16.50
CA ILE A 562 -3.20 -4.36 17.46
C ILE A 562 -2.50 -5.71 17.69
N VAL A 563 -3.27 -6.78 17.87
CA VAL A 563 -2.78 -8.13 18.23
C VAL A 563 -2.44 -8.96 17.00
N GLY A 564 -2.97 -8.60 15.83
CA GLY A 564 -2.91 -9.45 14.63
C GLY A 564 -3.81 -10.69 14.79
N CYS A 565 -4.34 -11.20 13.69
CA CYS A 565 -4.80 -12.59 13.63
C CYS A 565 -3.71 -13.34 12.88
N ASP A 566 -2.89 -14.10 13.61
CA ASP A 566 -2.03 -15.12 13.00
C ASP A 566 -2.76 -16.45 13.01
N ASP A 567 -2.87 -17.06 11.84
CA ASP A 567 -3.29 -18.45 11.70
C ASP A 567 -2.12 -19.32 12.17
N GLY A 568 -2.31 -20.03 13.29
CA GLY A 568 -1.30 -20.88 13.95
C GLY A 568 -0.82 -22.11 13.15
N SER A 569 -0.75 -22.02 11.82
CA SER A 569 -0.30 -23.07 10.90
C SER A 569 1.10 -22.82 10.30
N ALA A 570 1.73 -21.67 10.57
CA ALA A 570 3.09 -21.40 10.10
C ALA A 570 4.13 -21.88 11.13
N VAL A 571 5.16 -22.59 10.67
CA VAL A 571 6.38 -22.78 11.46
C VAL A 571 6.99 -21.39 11.64
N GLU A 572 6.97 -20.87 12.87
CA GLU A 572 7.55 -19.56 13.18
C GLU A 572 9.06 -19.59 12.92
N SER A 573 9.48 -18.91 11.86
CA SER A 573 10.87 -18.47 11.69
C SER A 573 11.23 -17.56 12.86
N ARG A 574 12.41 -17.73 13.44
CA ARG A 574 12.87 -16.88 14.54
C ARG A 574 13.73 -15.73 14.02
N PRO A 575 13.85 -14.61 14.76
CA PRO A 575 14.84 -13.59 14.47
C PRO A 575 16.22 -14.20 14.29
N ILE A 576 16.97 -13.69 13.31
CA ILE A 576 18.35 -14.07 13.07
C ILE A 576 19.18 -13.65 14.27
N ASN A 577 19.94 -14.58 14.83
CA ASN A 577 21.01 -14.24 15.76
C ASN A 577 22.16 -13.60 14.96
N ALA A 578 22.07 -12.30 14.76
CA ALA A 578 23.01 -11.56 13.92
C ALA A 578 24.40 -11.52 14.57
N ARG A 579 25.43 -11.92 13.82
CA ARG A 579 26.83 -11.68 14.17
C ARG A 579 27.18 -10.21 14.02
N ALA A 580 26.68 -9.59 12.95
CA ALA A 580 26.84 -8.17 12.68
C ALA A 580 25.68 -7.65 11.81
N VAL A 581 25.38 -6.36 11.97
CA VAL A 581 24.48 -5.63 11.07
C VAL A 581 25.31 -4.56 10.38
N LEU A 582 25.39 -4.63 9.07
CA LEU A 582 26.25 -3.76 8.26
C LEU A 582 25.42 -2.73 7.50
N GLY A 583 25.89 -1.49 7.51
CA GLY A 583 25.29 -0.37 6.81
C GLY A 583 24.02 0.19 7.43
N GLU A 584 23.63 1.34 6.92
CA GLU A 584 22.48 2.12 7.37
C GLU A 584 21.85 2.86 6.18
N PRO A 585 20.61 3.36 6.30
CA PRO A 585 19.98 4.12 5.22
C PRO A 585 20.78 5.39 4.87
N GLY A 586 21.16 5.54 3.60
CA GLY A 586 21.83 6.76 3.14
C GLY A 586 22.68 6.61 1.89
N ARG A 587 23.40 7.70 1.55
CA ARG A 587 24.20 7.86 0.33
C ARG A 587 25.70 8.03 0.58
N SER A 588 26.16 7.94 1.82
CA SER A 588 27.59 7.93 2.12
C SER A 588 28.18 6.54 1.90
N ALA A 589 29.50 6.44 1.98
CA ALA A 589 30.20 5.16 1.93
C ALA A 589 29.71 4.23 3.06
N GLY A 590 29.35 3.00 2.72
CA GLY A 590 28.80 2.02 3.67
C GLY A 590 27.32 2.20 3.99
N GLN A 591 26.65 3.22 3.45
CA GLN A 591 25.21 3.42 3.55
C GLN A 591 24.51 2.96 2.28
N PHE A 592 23.23 2.57 2.38
CA PHE A 592 22.47 2.03 1.26
C PHE A 592 21.10 2.69 1.08
N ILE A 593 20.62 2.70 -0.16
CA ILE A 593 19.23 3.04 -0.52
C ILE A 593 18.61 1.84 -1.23
N TYR A 594 17.85 1.04 -0.50
CA TYR A 594 17.17 -0.19 -0.95
C TYR A 594 18.11 -1.06 -1.79
N PRO A 595 19.17 -1.61 -1.17
CA PRO A 595 20.16 -2.39 -1.89
C PRO A 595 19.51 -3.63 -2.51
N ARG A 596 19.82 -3.97 -3.75
CA ARG A 596 19.08 -5.01 -4.50
C ARG A 596 19.88 -6.23 -4.87
N ALA A 597 21.20 -6.12 -4.99
CA ALA A 597 22.03 -7.28 -5.26
C ALA A 597 23.31 -7.23 -4.42
N ILE A 598 23.79 -8.41 -4.05
CA ILE A 598 25.01 -8.61 -3.29
C ILE A 598 25.75 -9.83 -3.82
N THR A 599 27.07 -9.75 -3.96
CA THR A 599 27.95 -10.89 -4.24
C THR A 599 29.19 -10.82 -3.37
N GLY A 600 29.86 -11.95 -3.16
CA GLY A 600 31.18 -12.01 -2.52
C GLY A 600 32.26 -12.28 -3.55
N ASP A 601 33.47 -11.79 -3.33
CA ASP A 601 34.68 -12.16 -4.11
C ASP A 601 35.61 -13.13 -3.36
N GLY A 602 35.20 -13.57 -2.17
CA GLY A 602 36.00 -14.39 -1.24
C GLY A 602 36.62 -13.59 -0.10
N GLU A 603 36.76 -12.28 -0.23
CA GLU A 603 37.33 -11.40 0.81
C GLU A 603 36.43 -10.20 1.15
N ARG A 604 35.63 -9.76 0.17
CA ARG A 604 34.85 -8.51 0.19
C ARG A 604 33.45 -8.78 -0.31
N LEU A 605 32.53 -7.96 0.18
CA LEU A 605 31.15 -7.90 -0.28
C LEU A 605 31.03 -6.81 -1.34
N TRP A 606 30.34 -7.09 -2.43
CA TRP A 606 30.00 -6.15 -3.49
C TRP A 606 28.50 -5.96 -3.56
N ILE A 607 28.04 -4.72 -3.39
CA ILE A 607 26.62 -4.38 -3.26
C ILE A 607 26.26 -3.34 -4.31
N VAL A 608 25.11 -3.52 -4.94
CA VAL A 608 24.49 -2.49 -5.78
C VAL A 608 23.16 -2.03 -5.20
N ASP A 609 22.94 -0.72 -5.15
CA ASP A 609 21.72 -0.10 -4.62
C ASP A 609 20.85 0.57 -5.69
N ARG A 610 19.66 1.07 -5.30
CA ARG A 610 18.74 1.75 -6.24
C ARG A 610 19.30 3.05 -6.82
N THR A 611 20.40 3.58 -6.29
CA THR A 611 21.02 4.78 -6.85
C THR A 611 21.93 4.46 -8.04
N GLY A 612 22.11 3.19 -8.39
CA GLY A 612 23.07 2.76 -9.42
C GLY A 612 24.52 2.80 -8.93
N ARG A 613 24.71 2.93 -7.62
CA ARG A 613 26.02 2.90 -6.99
C ARG A 613 26.40 1.47 -6.64
N VAL A 614 27.62 1.10 -7.02
CA VAL A 614 28.27 -0.14 -6.63
C VAL A 614 29.26 0.19 -5.53
N GLN A 615 29.21 -0.56 -4.42
CA GLN A 615 30.12 -0.40 -3.28
C GLN A 615 30.74 -1.75 -2.94
N SER A 616 32.03 -1.75 -2.56
CA SER A 616 32.61 -2.89 -1.87
C SER A 616 32.89 -2.59 -0.40
N LEU A 617 32.70 -3.61 0.43
CA LEU A 617 32.85 -3.56 1.87
C LEU A 617 33.68 -4.74 2.35
N THR A 618 34.40 -4.57 3.45
CA THR A 618 34.97 -5.70 4.18
C THR A 618 33.85 -6.57 4.77
N THR A 619 34.19 -7.79 5.17
CA THR A 619 33.29 -8.71 5.90
C THR A 619 32.77 -8.14 7.23
N ASP A 620 33.45 -7.14 7.78
CA ASP A 620 33.06 -6.38 8.98
C ASP A 620 32.27 -5.09 8.67
N GLY A 621 32.00 -4.81 7.38
CA GLY A 621 31.18 -3.68 6.93
C GLY A 621 31.91 -2.36 6.75
N HIS A 622 33.24 -2.34 6.74
CA HIS A 622 33.98 -1.12 6.42
C HIS A 622 33.99 -0.89 4.90
N PRO A 623 33.57 0.29 4.40
CA PRO A 623 33.57 0.57 2.97
C PRO A 623 35.01 0.67 2.45
N ILE A 624 35.27 0.02 1.32
CA ILE A 624 36.59 -0.01 0.66
C ILE A 624 36.57 0.96 -0.52
N GLN A 625 35.60 0.79 -1.41
CA GLN A 625 35.47 1.60 -2.62
C GLN A 625 34.04 1.69 -3.13
N SER A 626 33.80 2.69 -3.97
CA SER A 626 32.51 2.86 -4.63
C SER A 626 32.66 3.54 -5.99
N PHE A 627 31.74 3.20 -6.90
CA PHE A 627 31.60 3.88 -8.19
C PHE A 627 30.14 3.94 -8.63
N MET A 628 29.83 4.88 -9.50
CA MET A 628 28.51 5.01 -10.13
C MET A 628 28.50 4.27 -11.47
N MET A 629 27.42 3.54 -11.71
CA MET A 629 27.14 2.98 -13.03
C MET A 629 26.76 4.09 -14.03
N PRO A 630 27.12 3.95 -15.32
CA PRO A 630 26.72 4.89 -16.34
C PRO A 630 25.21 4.84 -16.60
N ALA A 631 24.60 5.98 -16.96
CA ALA A 631 23.16 6.09 -17.28
C ALA A 631 22.18 5.62 -16.16
N PHE A 632 22.62 5.66 -14.90
CA PHE A 632 21.82 5.22 -13.75
C PHE A 632 20.52 6.01 -13.51
N GLU A 633 20.36 7.20 -14.10
CA GLU A 633 19.17 8.06 -13.94
C GLU A 633 17.86 7.34 -14.31
N THR A 634 17.95 6.36 -15.20
CA THR A 634 16.85 5.47 -15.60
C THR A 634 17.12 4.01 -15.25
N GLY A 635 18.37 3.68 -14.91
CA GLY A 635 18.89 2.34 -14.62
C GLY A 635 18.76 1.95 -13.14
N PHE A 636 17.82 1.06 -12.82
CA PHE A 636 17.79 0.38 -11.53
C PHE A 636 18.42 -1.03 -11.68
N PRO A 637 19.72 -1.24 -11.39
CA PRO A 637 20.40 -2.55 -11.50
C PRO A 637 19.90 -3.59 -10.50
N VAL A 638 19.67 -4.83 -10.92
CA VAL A 638 18.99 -5.86 -10.10
C VAL A 638 19.89 -7.05 -9.73
N GLY A 639 20.94 -7.32 -10.49
CA GLY A 639 21.84 -8.46 -10.29
C GLY A 639 23.30 -8.04 -10.34
N ILE A 640 24.14 -8.69 -9.54
CA ILE A 640 25.59 -8.50 -9.49
C ILE A 640 26.24 -9.84 -9.18
N THR A 641 27.23 -10.22 -10.00
CA THR A 641 27.93 -11.50 -9.86
C THR A 641 29.42 -11.28 -10.02
N TRP A 642 30.19 -11.86 -9.09
CA TRP A 642 31.64 -11.91 -9.18
C TRP A 642 32.04 -13.05 -10.12
N GLY A 643 32.77 -12.73 -11.19
CA GLY A 643 33.26 -13.71 -12.16
C GLY A 643 34.57 -14.38 -11.72
N PRO A 644 34.86 -15.59 -12.23
CA PRO A 644 36.12 -16.29 -11.97
C PRO A 644 37.34 -15.55 -12.55
N ASP A 645 37.10 -14.64 -13.49
CA ASP A 645 38.07 -13.75 -14.12
C ASP A 645 38.40 -12.51 -13.30
N GLY A 646 37.79 -12.35 -12.11
CA GLY A 646 37.98 -11.19 -11.25
C GLY A 646 37.20 -9.96 -11.69
N LEU A 647 36.21 -10.11 -12.57
CA LEU A 647 35.37 -9.03 -13.06
C LEU A 647 33.97 -9.06 -12.41
N LEU A 648 33.33 -7.89 -12.37
CA LEU A 648 31.95 -7.75 -11.88
C LEU A 648 30.98 -7.70 -13.04
N TYR A 649 30.05 -8.66 -13.07
CA TYR A 649 28.97 -8.75 -14.05
C TYR A 649 27.70 -8.17 -13.43
N ILE A 650 27.15 -7.11 -14.02
CA ILE A 650 26.01 -6.37 -13.48
C ILE A 650 24.87 -6.35 -14.48
N ALA A 651 23.68 -6.76 -14.04
CA ALA A 651 22.44 -6.70 -14.81
C ALA A 651 21.83 -5.28 -14.70
N ASP A 652 21.98 -4.47 -15.75
CA ASP A 652 21.44 -3.10 -15.83
C ASP A 652 20.01 -3.13 -16.37
N THR A 653 19.10 -3.56 -15.51
CA THR A 653 17.72 -3.95 -15.84
C THR A 653 16.99 -2.98 -16.77
N HIS A 654 17.03 -1.68 -16.48
CA HIS A 654 16.24 -0.68 -17.21
C HIS A 654 17.01 -0.03 -18.37
N GLN A 655 18.27 -0.44 -18.58
CA GLN A 655 19.04 -0.16 -19.80
C GLN A 655 19.14 -1.39 -20.71
N PHE A 656 18.44 -2.49 -20.38
CA PHE A 656 18.30 -3.65 -21.26
C PHE A 656 19.63 -4.32 -21.62
N ARG A 657 20.61 -4.31 -20.71
CA ARG A 657 21.97 -4.76 -20.98
C ARG A 657 22.66 -5.37 -19.77
N VAL A 658 23.69 -6.17 -20.03
CA VAL A 658 24.67 -6.61 -19.02
C VAL A 658 25.93 -5.75 -19.18
N MET A 659 26.48 -5.29 -18.06
CA MET A 659 27.74 -4.54 -18.02
C MET A 659 28.76 -5.28 -17.17
N VAL A 660 30.00 -5.32 -17.66
CA VAL A 660 31.14 -5.97 -16.99
C VAL A 660 32.13 -4.89 -16.60
N PHE A 661 32.52 -4.89 -15.33
CA PHE A 661 33.44 -3.92 -14.76
C PHE A 661 34.69 -4.60 -14.25
N GLU A 662 35.83 -3.98 -14.53
CA GLU A 662 37.03 -4.19 -13.75
C GLU A 662 36.88 -3.40 -12.45
N PRO A 663 37.01 -4.05 -11.27
CA PRO A 663 36.98 -3.36 -10.00
C PRO A 663 38.04 -2.24 -9.99
N PRO A 664 37.69 -1.01 -9.60
CA PRO A 664 38.70 0.05 -9.49
C PRO A 664 39.76 -0.33 -8.45
N ASP A 665 40.97 0.22 -8.60
CA ASP A 665 41.97 0.19 -7.54
C ASP A 665 41.48 1.04 -6.36
N ALA A 666 41.63 0.50 -5.14
CA ALA A 666 41.07 1.00 -3.87
C ALA A 666 40.89 2.54 -3.79
N ALA A 667 39.74 3.03 -4.27
CA ALA A 667 39.36 4.43 -4.26
C ALA A 667 37.98 4.57 -3.60
N ILE A 668 37.92 5.27 -2.47
CA ILE A 668 36.71 5.39 -1.64
C ILE A 668 35.51 5.94 -2.44
N GLN A 669 35.74 6.73 -3.49
CA GLN A 669 34.70 7.15 -4.43
C GLN A 669 35.27 7.50 -5.83
N ALA A 670 35.28 6.54 -6.74
CA ALA A 670 35.65 6.73 -8.14
C ALA A 670 34.39 7.08 -8.95
N GLY A 671 34.20 8.36 -9.30
CA GLY A 671 33.02 8.94 -9.97
C GLY A 671 32.11 8.00 -10.77
N GLU A 672 32.10 8.11 -12.09
CA GLU A 672 31.41 7.18 -12.99
C GLU A 672 32.43 6.21 -13.60
N ALA A 673 32.17 4.91 -13.56
CA ALA A 673 33.08 3.90 -14.12
C ALA A 673 32.63 3.48 -15.52
N ALA A 674 33.58 3.33 -16.44
CA ALA A 674 33.33 2.78 -17.76
C ALA A 674 33.40 1.24 -17.72
N PRO A 675 32.42 0.51 -18.28
CA PRO A 675 32.48 -0.94 -18.34
C PRO A 675 33.55 -1.41 -19.33
N VAL A 676 34.24 -2.51 -19.00
CA VAL A 676 35.20 -3.18 -19.90
C VAL A 676 34.50 -3.96 -21.01
N ARG A 677 33.25 -4.39 -20.75
CA ARG A 677 32.39 -5.07 -21.73
C ARG A 677 30.93 -4.75 -21.44
N GLN A 678 30.11 -4.66 -22.49
CA GLN A 678 28.66 -4.61 -22.35
C GLN A 678 28.00 -5.22 -23.57
N TRP A 679 26.83 -5.81 -23.39
CA TRP A 679 26.00 -6.33 -24.48
C TRP A 679 24.52 -6.33 -24.08
N GLY A 680 23.66 -6.42 -25.09
CA GLY A 680 22.21 -6.33 -24.94
C GLY A 680 21.65 -4.99 -25.40
N GLU A 681 20.42 -5.04 -25.91
CA GLU A 681 19.61 -3.89 -26.29
C GLU A 681 18.13 -4.23 -26.07
N TYR A 682 17.27 -3.22 -26.05
CA TYR A 682 15.83 -3.44 -25.92
C TYR A 682 15.27 -4.26 -27.09
N GLY A 683 14.58 -5.36 -26.79
CA GLY A 683 13.85 -6.11 -27.80
C GLY A 683 13.40 -7.51 -27.36
N PHE A 684 12.92 -8.28 -28.33
CA PHE A 684 12.30 -9.60 -28.13
C PHE A 684 13.05 -10.73 -28.85
N GLU A 685 13.93 -10.37 -29.78
CA GLU A 685 14.73 -11.35 -30.55
C GLU A 685 15.86 -11.94 -29.70
N PRO A 686 16.45 -13.08 -30.10
CA PRO A 686 17.58 -13.67 -29.38
C PRO A 686 18.75 -12.67 -29.24
N GLY A 687 19.27 -12.51 -28.01
CA GLY A 687 20.35 -11.56 -27.69
C GLY A 687 19.88 -10.14 -27.35
N GLN A 688 18.59 -9.84 -27.54
CA GLN A 688 17.93 -8.64 -27.02
C GLN A 688 17.24 -8.93 -25.69
N PHE A 689 17.03 -7.91 -24.87
CA PHE A 689 16.46 -8.02 -23.53
C PHE A 689 15.27 -7.08 -23.32
N TYR A 690 14.33 -7.51 -22.48
CA TYR A 690 13.27 -6.63 -21.99
C TYR A 690 13.53 -6.07 -20.59
N TYR A 691 13.83 -6.89 -19.58
CA TYR A 691 14.35 -6.40 -18.29
C TYR A 691 15.27 -7.47 -17.72
N VAL A 692 16.59 -7.27 -17.81
CA VAL A 692 17.56 -8.23 -17.28
C VAL A 692 17.47 -8.32 -15.75
N THR A 693 17.53 -9.54 -15.20
CA THR A 693 17.42 -9.79 -13.76
C THR A 693 18.77 -10.02 -13.12
N ASP A 694 19.45 -11.09 -13.52
CA ASP A 694 20.64 -11.60 -12.86
C ASP A 694 21.54 -12.38 -13.83
N VAL A 695 22.80 -12.58 -13.43
CA VAL A 695 23.83 -13.25 -14.22
C VAL A 695 24.41 -14.41 -13.43
N ALA A 696 24.37 -15.63 -13.97
CA ALA A 696 25.15 -16.75 -13.45
C ALA A 696 26.28 -17.11 -14.40
N ILE A 697 27.38 -17.62 -13.86
CA ILE A 697 28.58 -17.93 -14.63
C ILE A 697 28.98 -19.37 -14.33
N ARG A 698 29.13 -20.17 -15.39
CA ARG A 698 29.81 -21.47 -15.32
C ARG A 698 31.31 -21.23 -15.46
N THR A 699 32.09 -21.75 -14.53
CA THR A 699 33.54 -21.60 -14.55
C THR A 699 34.14 -22.56 -15.59
N GLY A 700 35.09 -22.08 -16.37
CA GLY A 700 35.84 -22.88 -17.33
C GLY A 700 36.76 -23.88 -16.65
N ALA A 701 37.23 -24.87 -17.41
CA ALA A 701 38.10 -25.93 -16.91
C ALA A 701 39.44 -25.43 -16.35
N ASP A 702 39.82 -24.19 -16.65
CA ASP A 702 41.02 -23.52 -16.11
C ASP A 702 40.79 -22.93 -14.70
N GLY A 703 39.56 -22.92 -14.20
CA GLY A 703 39.16 -22.33 -12.92
C GLY A 703 39.27 -20.81 -12.85
N ARG A 704 39.48 -20.13 -13.99
CA ARG A 704 39.85 -18.70 -14.05
C ARG A 704 39.07 -17.91 -15.07
N THR A 705 38.46 -18.57 -16.05
CA THR A 705 37.68 -17.88 -17.08
C THR A 705 36.24 -18.35 -17.07
N PRO A 706 35.28 -17.51 -17.49
CA PRO A 706 33.92 -17.95 -17.72
C PRO A 706 33.87 -18.87 -18.96
N ASP A 707 33.22 -20.03 -18.85
CA ASP A 707 32.89 -20.87 -20.02
C ASP A 707 31.57 -20.39 -20.65
N ARG A 708 30.53 -20.30 -19.82
CA ARG A 708 29.19 -19.83 -20.20
C ARG A 708 28.66 -18.81 -19.22
N ILE A 709 27.91 -17.86 -19.76
CA ILE A 709 27.23 -16.80 -18.99
C ILE A 709 25.72 -16.95 -19.22
N TYR A 710 24.95 -17.06 -18.15
CA TYR A 710 23.49 -17.19 -18.17
C TYR A 710 22.88 -15.88 -17.70
N VAL A 711 21.93 -15.34 -18.46
CA VAL A 711 21.28 -14.06 -18.16
C VAL A 711 19.77 -14.28 -18.12
N GLY A 712 19.15 -13.99 -16.98
CA GLY A 712 17.70 -13.99 -16.85
C GLY A 712 17.08 -12.66 -17.31
N GLU A 713 15.84 -12.72 -17.79
CA GLU A 713 15.05 -11.52 -18.10
C GLU A 713 13.57 -11.68 -17.76
N TYR A 714 12.84 -10.57 -17.62
CA TYR A 714 11.40 -10.55 -17.38
C TYR A 714 10.69 -9.39 -18.10
N GLY A 715 9.35 -9.38 -18.04
CA GLY A 715 8.52 -8.28 -18.51
C GLY A 715 7.95 -8.49 -19.92
N GLY A 716 8.03 -9.71 -20.45
CA GLY A 716 7.47 -10.06 -21.75
C GLY A 716 8.07 -11.34 -22.32
N ASN A 717 9.40 -11.42 -22.38
CA ASN A 717 10.12 -12.61 -22.86
C ASN A 717 10.16 -13.73 -21.80
N ASP A 718 10.38 -13.35 -20.53
CA ASP A 718 10.55 -14.22 -19.35
C ASP A 718 11.30 -15.53 -19.69
N ARG A 719 12.58 -15.40 -20.04
CA ARG A 719 13.46 -16.48 -20.53
C ARG A 719 14.87 -16.37 -19.98
N ILE A 720 15.70 -17.38 -20.24
CA ILE A 720 17.14 -17.35 -19.98
C ILE A 720 17.89 -17.28 -21.33
N SER A 721 18.82 -16.34 -21.43
CA SER A 721 19.74 -16.22 -22.56
C SER A 721 21.14 -16.70 -22.15
N VAL A 722 21.72 -17.61 -22.91
CA VAL A 722 23.02 -18.23 -22.63
C VAL A 722 24.04 -17.72 -23.63
N PHE A 723 25.19 -17.28 -23.13
CA PHE A 723 26.28 -16.71 -23.89
C PHE A 723 27.58 -17.49 -23.65
N THR A 724 28.54 -17.35 -24.56
CA THR A 724 29.93 -17.73 -24.33
C THR A 724 30.55 -16.87 -23.23
N GLY A 725 31.70 -17.29 -22.67
CA GLY A 725 32.47 -16.49 -21.71
C GLY A 725 32.90 -15.09 -22.20
N VAL A 726 32.85 -14.85 -23.51
CA VAL A 726 33.15 -13.54 -24.12
C VAL A 726 31.89 -12.72 -24.45
N GLY A 727 30.69 -13.26 -24.23
CA GLY A 727 29.42 -12.54 -24.39
C GLY A 727 28.73 -12.73 -25.75
N GLU A 728 29.08 -13.76 -26.52
CA GLU A 728 28.39 -14.11 -27.77
C GLU A 728 27.21 -15.03 -27.47
N LEU A 729 26.03 -14.76 -28.03
CA LEU A 729 24.83 -15.55 -27.75
C LEU A 729 24.99 -16.98 -28.31
N LEU A 730 24.71 -17.97 -27.46
CA LEU A 730 24.66 -19.38 -27.82
C LEU A 730 23.22 -19.82 -28.12
N PHE A 731 22.34 -19.70 -27.13
CA PHE A 731 20.94 -20.09 -27.25
C PHE A 731 20.08 -19.41 -26.17
N THR A 732 18.76 -19.57 -26.28
CA THR A 732 17.80 -19.12 -25.28
C THR A 732 16.82 -20.22 -24.97
N PHE A 733 16.34 -20.31 -23.74
CA PHE A 733 15.28 -21.26 -23.35
C PHE A 733 14.31 -20.65 -22.34
N GLY A 734 13.12 -21.22 -22.29
CA GLY A 734 12.02 -20.70 -21.48
C GLY A 734 11.13 -19.70 -22.25
N THR A 735 9.85 -19.67 -21.89
CA THR A 735 8.89 -18.66 -22.35
C THR A 735 8.06 -18.11 -21.19
N TYR A 736 7.33 -17.01 -21.40
CA TYR A 736 6.42 -16.49 -20.38
C TYR A 736 5.31 -17.49 -19.99
N GLY A 737 5.18 -17.79 -18.69
CA GLY A 737 4.04 -18.53 -18.14
C GLY A 737 4.35 -19.36 -16.87
N SER A 738 3.36 -20.11 -16.39
CA SER A 738 3.41 -20.88 -15.13
C SER A 738 3.46 -22.40 -15.32
N GLY A 739 3.79 -22.87 -16.54
CA GLY A 739 3.92 -24.29 -16.86
C GLY A 739 5.01 -24.98 -16.04
N GLU A 740 4.79 -26.25 -15.69
CA GLU A 740 5.73 -27.12 -14.97
C GLU A 740 6.30 -28.26 -15.83
N ASP A 741 5.85 -28.37 -17.09
CA ASP A 741 6.27 -29.41 -18.01
C ASP A 741 7.74 -29.25 -18.41
N ALA A 742 8.51 -30.33 -18.33
CA ALA A 742 9.90 -30.36 -18.76
C ALA A 742 10.05 -30.09 -20.28
N ALA A 743 9.03 -30.42 -21.08
CA ALA A 743 9.03 -30.18 -22.52
C ALA A 743 8.68 -28.73 -22.91
N ASP A 744 8.11 -27.95 -21.98
CA ASP A 744 7.68 -26.57 -22.19
C ASP A 744 7.98 -25.73 -20.94
N ILE A 745 9.24 -25.35 -20.81
CA ILE A 745 9.71 -24.52 -19.70
C ILE A 745 9.09 -23.14 -19.81
N ARG A 746 8.35 -22.74 -18.78
CA ARG A 746 7.76 -21.40 -18.70
C ARG A 746 8.16 -20.69 -17.42
N PHE A 747 8.64 -19.47 -17.52
CA PHE A 747 9.03 -18.65 -16.37
C PHE A 747 8.07 -17.49 -16.14
N ARG A 748 7.99 -17.04 -14.89
CA ARG A 748 7.48 -15.72 -14.53
C ARG A 748 8.51 -15.05 -13.64
N ARG A 749 9.31 -14.19 -14.26
CA ARG A 749 10.43 -13.47 -13.64
C ARG A 749 11.47 -14.41 -13.00
N PRO A 750 12.32 -15.04 -13.82
CA PRO A 750 13.51 -15.73 -13.33
C PRO A 750 14.48 -14.70 -12.72
N GLN A 751 14.40 -14.48 -11.42
CA GLN A 751 14.94 -13.31 -10.73
C GLN A 751 16.38 -13.46 -10.27
N ALA A 752 16.77 -14.66 -9.84
CA ALA A 752 18.13 -14.96 -9.43
C ALA A 752 18.59 -16.26 -10.10
N LEU A 753 19.86 -16.25 -10.49
CA LEU A 753 20.51 -17.38 -11.15
C LEU A 753 21.76 -17.73 -10.35
N LEU A 754 22.01 -19.02 -10.17
CA LEU A 754 23.22 -19.51 -9.51
C LEU A 754 23.70 -20.75 -10.27
N PHE A 755 24.95 -20.76 -10.71
CA PHE A 755 25.54 -21.95 -11.32
C PHE A 755 26.32 -22.74 -10.25
N ASP A 756 26.07 -24.02 -10.16
CA ASP A 756 26.73 -24.95 -9.27
C ASP A 756 27.76 -25.79 -10.05
N ASP A 757 29.00 -25.29 -10.17
CA ASP A 757 30.08 -25.93 -10.95
C ASP A 757 30.36 -27.39 -10.55
N GLU A 758 30.19 -27.72 -9.27
CA GLU A 758 30.47 -29.07 -8.72
C GLU A 758 29.38 -30.09 -9.07
N ARG A 759 28.12 -29.65 -9.26
CA ARG A 759 27.05 -30.52 -9.78
C ARG A 759 26.81 -30.37 -11.27
N ASP A 760 27.45 -29.36 -11.88
CA ASP A 760 27.19 -28.90 -13.24
C ASP A 760 25.71 -28.55 -13.46
N GLU A 761 25.10 -27.85 -12.49
CA GLU A 761 23.67 -27.49 -12.49
C GLU A 761 23.46 -25.98 -12.45
N LEU A 762 22.52 -25.48 -13.26
CA LEU A 762 22.01 -24.11 -13.17
C LEU A 762 20.75 -24.08 -12.30
N LEU A 763 20.78 -23.26 -11.25
CA LEU A 763 19.67 -23.01 -10.35
C LEU A 763 19.01 -21.68 -10.70
N ILE A 764 17.68 -21.68 -10.85
CA ILE A 764 16.92 -20.49 -11.25
C ILE A 764 15.77 -20.27 -10.27
N ALA A 765 15.78 -19.12 -9.59
CA ALA A 765 14.65 -18.67 -8.79
C ALA A 765 13.58 -18.06 -9.69
N ASP A 766 12.54 -18.84 -9.99
CA ASP A 766 11.38 -18.42 -10.77
C ASP A 766 10.37 -17.74 -9.83
N SER A 767 10.64 -16.47 -9.50
CA SER A 767 10.09 -15.83 -8.30
C SER A 767 8.58 -15.73 -8.29
N VAL A 768 7.97 -15.38 -9.42
CA VAL A 768 6.51 -15.17 -9.47
C VAL A 768 5.77 -16.50 -9.60
N ASN A 769 6.45 -17.57 -10.02
CA ASN A 769 5.93 -18.93 -9.90
C ASN A 769 6.28 -19.58 -8.54
N HIS A 770 6.90 -18.85 -7.61
CA HIS A 770 7.14 -19.30 -6.25
C HIS A 770 7.91 -20.63 -6.14
N ARG A 771 8.88 -20.84 -7.03
CA ARG A 771 9.66 -22.08 -7.14
C ARG A 771 11.12 -21.82 -7.50
N VAL A 772 11.97 -22.83 -7.34
CA VAL A 772 13.35 -22.82 -7.85
C VAL A 772 13.52 -24.00 -8.80
N GLY A 773 13.99 -23.76 -10.03
CA GLY A 773 14.25 -24.82 -11.00
C GLY A 773 15.72 -25.20 -11.04
N ARG A 774 15.98 -26.49 -11.21
CA ARG A 774 17.31 -27.07 -11.43
C ARG A 774 17.42 -27.46 -12.89
N PHE A 775 18.47 -27.02 -13.57
CA PHE A 775 18.67 -27.22 -14.99
C PHE A 775 20.07 -27.74 -15.27
N THR A 776 20.20 -28.49 -16.36
CA THR A 776 21.51 -28.79 -16.95
C THR A 776 22.12 -27.51 -17.54
N PRO A 777 23.42 -27.50 -17.88
CA PRO A 777 24.06 -26.34 -18.51
C PRO A 777 23.48 -26.01 -19.90
N ASP A 778 22.80 -26.97 -20.52
CA ASP A 778 22.16 -26.83 -21.83
C ASP A 778 20.68 -26.41 -21.72
N GLY A 779 20.18 -26.14 -20.50
CA GLY A 779 18.83 -25.63 -20.25
C GLY A 779 17.74 -26.70 -20.14
N GLU A 780 18.12 -27.97 -20.00
CA GLU A 780 17.16 -29.06 -19.77
C GLU A 780 16.77 -29.10 -18.28
N LEU A 781 15.48 -29.26 -17.99
CA LEU A 781 14.99 -29.30 -16.61
C LEU A 781 15.36 -30.62 -15.94
N ILE A 782 16.05 -30.53 -14.80
CA ILE A 782 16.33 -31.63 -13.88
C ILE A 782 15.15 -31.80 -12.91
N GLY A 783 14.66 -30.70 -12.34
CA GLY A 783 13.53 -30.74 -11.42
C GLY A 783 13.19 -29.39 -10.80
N TRP A 784 12.03 -29.33 -10.14
CA TRP A 784 11.58 -28.15 -9.41
C TRP A 784 11.70 -28.36 -7.89
N LEU A 785 12.00 -27.29 -7.18
CA LEU A 785 11.94 -27.15 -5.73
C LEU A 785 10.79 -26.21 -5.37
N GLY A 786 10.12 -26.49 -4.24
CA GLY A 786 9.03 -25.68 -3.74
C GLY A 786 7.70 -26.43 -3.79
N ARG A 787 6.61 -25.68 -3.95
CA ARG A 787 5.26 -26.24 -4.05
C ARG A 787 4.81 -26.31 -5.52
N PRO A 788 4.18 -27.41 -5.96
CA PRO A 788 3.66 -27.48 -7.33
C PRO A 788 2.46 -26.55 -7.54
N GLY A 789 2.20 -26.25 -8.81
CA GLY A 789 1.11 -25.42 -9.30
C GLY A 789 1.38 -23.92 -9.30
N ALA A 790 2.64 -23.48 -9.20
CA ALA A 790 3.06 -22.08 -9.15
C ALA A 790 2.34 -21.25 -8.05
N ARG A 791 2.24 -21.79 -6.83
CA ARG A 791 1.52 -21.15 -5.71
C ARG A 791 2.48 -20.75 -4.58
N PRO A 792 2.29 -19.57 -3.96
CA PRO A 792 3.04 -19.17 -2.79
C PRO A 792 2.75 -20.14 -1.65
N GLY A 793 3.82 -20.52 -0.95
CA GLY A 793 3.75 -21.27 0.28
C GLY A 793 4.41 -20.54 1.43
N THR A 794 4.02 -20.92 2.64
CA THR A 794 4.55 -20.37 3.88
C THR A 794 5.17 -21.43 4.77
N GLY A 795 5.01 -22.72 4.44
CA GLY A 795 5.63 -23.82 5.15
C GLY A 795 7.15 -23.91 4.88
N PRO A 796 7.87 -24.70 5.70
CA PRO A 796 9.24 -25.10 5.38
C PRO A 796 9.28 -25.85 4.04
N GLY A 797 10.21 -25.48 3.16
CA GLY A 797 10.35 -26.12 1.84
C GLY A 797 9.41 -25.59 0.76
N GLU A 798 8.51 -24.67 1.13
CA GLU A 798 7.70 -23.91 0.20
C GLU A 798 8.22 -22.47 0.09
N PHE A 799 8.03 -21.82 -1.06
CA PHE A 799 8.56 -20.49 -1.29
C PHE A 799 7.46 -19.46 -1.54
N ASN A 800 7.77 -18.21 -1.23
CA ASN A 800 6.97 -17.06 -1.65
C ASN A 800 7.90 -15.95 -2.18
N TYR A 801 7.94 -15.78 -3.50
CA TYR A 801 8.85 -14.84 -4.17
C TYR A 801 10.32 -15.09 -3.77
N PRO A 802 10.91 -16.25 -4.11
CA PRO A 802 12.35 -16.48 -3.93
C PRO A 802 13.14 -15.52 -4.83
N TYR A 803 13.96 -14.64 -4.27
CA TYR A 803 14.62 -13.53 -4.99
C TYR A 803 16.14 -13.62 -5.02
N GLY A 804 16.76 -14.35 -4.10
CA GLY A 804 18.20 -14.52 -4.03
C GLY A 804 18.58 -15.97 -3.72
N LEU A 805 19.68 -16.43 -4.33
CA LEU A 805 20.22 -17.79 -4.17
C LEU A 805 21.70 -17.70 -3.78
N ALA A 806 22.14 -18.55 -2.86
CA ALA A 806 23.57 -18.75 -2.59
C ALA A 806 23.83 -20.19 -2.15
N MET A 807 25.01 -20.72 -2.49
CA MET A 807 25.42 -22.05 -2.05
C MET A 807 26.27 -21.95 -0.79
N LEU A 808 25.97 -22.77 0.21
CA LEU A 808 26.83 -22.94 1.39
C LEU A 808 28.00 -23.89 1.09
N PRO A 809 29.09 -23.85 1.87
CA PRO A 809 30.22 -24.77 1.70
C PRO A 809 29.83 -26.26 1.82
N ASP A 810 28.79 -26.56 2.59
CA ASP A 810 28.24 -27.91 2.72
C ASP A 810 27.29 -28.30 1.58
N ARG A 811 27.23 -27.48 0.53
CA ARG A 811 26.50 -27.73 -0.71
C ARG A 811 24.97 -27.71 -0.55
N THR A 812 24.49 -27.04 0.50
CA THR A 812 23.07 -26.72 0.69
C THR A 812 22.74 -25.33 0.15
N LEU A 813 21.52 -25.15 -0.35
CA LEU A 813 21.07 -23.94 -1.02
C LEU A 813 20.41 -22.98 -0.03
N LEU A 814 20.87 -21.74 0.02
CA LEU A 814 20.16 -20.65 0.67
C LEU A 814 19.21 -19.97 -0.33
N VAL A 815 17.99 -19.72 0.11
CA VAL A 815 16.94 -19.04 -0.64
C VAL A 815 16.45 -17.86 0.16
N ALA A 816 16.69 -16.64 -0.33
CA ALA A 816 16.13 -15.42 0.22
C ALA A 816 14.72 -15.19 -0.33
N GLU A 817 13.72 -15.14 0.55
CA GLU A 817 12.31 -14.99 0.16
C GLU A 817 11.84 -13.56 0.39
N PHE A 818 11.61 -12.84 -0.70
CA PHE A 818 11.05 -11.49 -0.68
C PHE A 818 9.66 -11.47 -0.07
N GLY A 819 8.81 -12.46 -0.40
CA GLY A 819 7.41 -12.49 -0.01
C GLY A 819 7.15 -12.88 1.44
N ASN A 820 7.98 -13.78 1.97
CA ASN A 820 7.88 -14.26 3.36
C ASN A 820 8.83 -13.51 4.32
N SER A 821 9.65 -12.57 3.83
CA SER A 821 10.66 -11.85 4.62
C SER A 821 11.52 -12.78 5.47
N ARG A 822 12.06 -13.84 4.85
CA ARG A 822 12.86 -14.85 5.53
C ARG A 822 13.91 -15.45 4.60
N ILE A 823 14.80 -16.26 5.16
CA ILE A 823 15.77 -17.07 4.42
C ILE A 823 15.58 -18.53 4.79
N GLN A 824 15.58 -19.40 3.80
CA GLN A 824 15.55 -20.85 3.99
C GLN A 824 16.86 -21.48 3.53
N ARG A 825 17.33 -22.49 4.27
CA ARG A 825 18.35 -23.43 3.82
C ARG A 825 17.67 -24.70 3.35
N ILE A 826 17.92 -25.09 2.11
CA ILE A 826 17.23 -26.16 1.40
C ILE A 826 18.27 -27.18 0.94
N ASP A 827 17.91 -28.46 0.99
CA ASP A 827 18.67 -29.48 0.27
C ASP A 827 18.36 -29.37 -1.23
N PRO A 828 19.32 -28.96 -2.08
CA PRO A 828 19.07 -28.82 -3.52
C PRO A 828 18.79 -30.16 -4.19
N ALA A 829 19.20 -31.29 -3.61
CA ALA A 829 18.91 -32.62 -4.14
C ALA A 829 17.46 -33.08 -3.87
N SER A 830 16.68 -32.31 -3.10
CA SER A 830 15.25 -32.55 -2.95
C SER A 830 14.59 -32.57 -4.32
N GLU A 831 13.75 -33.58 -4.61
CA GLU A 831 12.92 -33.60 -5.81
C GLU A 831 11.45 -33.43 -5.42
N VAL A 832 10.79 -32.44 -6.03
CA VAL A 832 9.34 -32.35 -6.03
C VAL A 832 8.86 -33.14 -7.23
N ASP A 833 8.64 -34.44 -7.06
CA ASP A 833 8.11 -35.29 -8.12
C ASP A 833 6.59 -35.04 -8.27
N ALA A 834 6.22 -34.30 -9.32
CA ALA A 834 4.84 -34.01 -9.66
C ALA A 834 3.98 -35.27 -9.88
N ALA A 835 4.60 -36.42 -10.19
CA ALA A 835 3.92 -37.70 -10.38
C ALA A 835 3.74 -38.51 -9.08
N ARG A 836 4.52 -38.26 -8.02
CA ARG A 836 4.51 -39.04 -6.77
C ARG A 836 3.79 -38.39 -5.58
N GLY A 837 3.23 -37.20 -5.76
CA GLY A 837 2.53 -36.49 -4.69
C GLY A 837 3.45 -35.47 -4.01
N ALA A 838 2.87 -34.28 -3.79
CA ALA A 838 3.55 -33.02 -3.52
C ALA A 838 4.20 -32.93 -2.13
N GLU A 839 5.41 -33.46 -1.97
CA GLU A 839 6.24 -33.17 -0.81
C GLU A 839 7.05 -31.86 -1.06
N PRO A 840 7.01 -30.88 -0.14
CA PRO A 840 7.84 -29.68 -0.22
C PRO A 840 9.34 -30.02 -0.22
N ALA A 841 10.18 -29.08 -0.66
CA ALA A 841 11.62 -29.26 -0.60
C ALA A 841 12.10 -29.49 0.85
N ILE A 842 13.17 -30.24 1.05
CA ILE A 842 13.67 -30.51 2.41
C ILE A 842 14.30 -29.23 2.97
N CYS A 843 13.60 -28.61 3.92
CA CYS A 843 14.10 -27.45 4.66
C CYS A 843 15.03 -27.91 5.78
N LEU A 844 16.26 -27.38 5.78
CA LEU A 844 17.34 -27.67 6.72
C LEU A 844 17.64 -26.50 7.67
N GLY A 845 16.97 -25.37 7.49
CA GLY A 845 17.13 -24.17 8.31
C GLY A 845 16.18 -23.06 7.89
N LEU A 846 15.74 -22.26 8.87
CA LEU A 846 14.78 -21.18 8.69
C LEU A 846 15.24 -19.97 9.51
N TYR A 847 15.51 -18.85 8.85
CA TYR A 847 16.17 -17.69 9.45
C TYR A 847 15.42 -16.40 9.13
N GLY A 848 15.21 -15.58 10.17
CA GLY A 848 14.59 -14.27 10.05
C GLY A 848 13.07 -14.34 10.00
N GLU A 849 12.44 -13.37 10.66
CA GLU A 849 11.00 -13.18 10.63
C GLU A 849 10.65 -11.79 10.08
N PRO A 850 9.42 -11.57 9.57
CA PRO A 850 9.03 -10.28 9.05
C PRO A 850 9.10 -9.18 10.11
N GLY A 851 9.86 -8.12 9.84
CA GLY A 851 9.93 -6.95 10.72
C GLY A 851 11.14 -6.06 10.47
N ARG A 852 11.35 -5.10 11.38
CA ARG A 852 12.44 -4.11 11.29
C ARG A 852 13.41 -4.15 12.48
N GLY A 853 13.08 -4.91 13.53
CA GLY A 853 13.91 -5.09 14.71
C GLY A 853 15.17 -5.94 14.47
N ASP A 854 15.94 -6.17 15.51
CA ASP A 854 17.17 -6.95 15.44
C ASP A 854 16.90 -8.40 15.01
N GLY A 855 17.62 -8.86 13.99
CA GLY A 855 17.42 -10.20 13.41
C GLY A 855 16.15 -10.37 12.56
N GLN A 856 15.28 -9.37 12.47
CA GLN A 856 14.12 -9.38 11.60
C GLN A 856 14.49 -8.90 10.19
N LEU A 857 13.72 -9.34 9.19
CA LEU A 857 13.94 -9.01 7.78
C LEU A 857 12.73 -8.30 7.16
N ALA A 858 13.00 -7.42 6.21
CA ALA A 858 12.01 -6.78 5.37
C ALA A 858 12.42 -6.89 3.90
N TYR A 859 11.70 -7.71 3.13
CA TYR A 859 11.88 -7.86 1.69
C TYR A 859 13.34 -8.16 1.29
N PRO A 860 13.94 -9.28 1.73
CA PRO A 860 15.32 -9.58 1.39
C PRO A 860 15.47 -9.89 -0.10
N TRP A 861 16.35 -9.17 -0.82
CA TRP A 861 16.55 -9.38 -2.27
C TRP A 861 17.68 -10.35 -2.59
N GLY A 862 18.72 -10.40 -1.77
CA GLY A 862 19.94 -11.12 -2.08
C GLY A 862 20.54 -11.78 -0.84
N VAL A 863 21.35 -12.80 -1.08
CA VAL A 863 22.12 -13.49 -0.05
C VAL A 863 23.45 -13.89 -0.68
N THR A 864 24.53 -13.82 0.08
CA THR A 864 25.85 -14.34 -0.33
C THR A 864 26.53 -15.01 0.85
N VAL A 865 27.58 -15.79 0.57
CA VAL A 865 28.35 -16.52 1.58
C VAL A 865 29.83 -16.23 1.39
N ILE A 866 30.53 -15.86 2.47
CA ILE A 866 31.98 -15.73 2.52
C ILE A 866 32.46 -16.50 3.76
N ASP A 867 33.41 -17.43 3.58
CA ASP A 867 33.98 -18.25 4.67
C ASP A 867 32.92 -18.92 5.57
N GLY A 868 31.82 -19.38 4.97
CA GLY A 868 30.70 -20.01 5.68
C GLY A 868 29.80 -19.03 6.47
N THR A 869 30.14 -17.74 6.53
CA THR A 869 29.26 -16.70 7.08
C THR A 869 28.27 -16.26 6.00
N VAL A 870 26.99 -16.18 6.37
CA VAL A 870 25.92 -15.75 5.47
C VAL A 870 25.68 -14.26 5.61
N TYR A 871 25.60 -13.56 4.49
CA TYR A 871 25.27 -12.15 4.41
C TYR A 871 23.94 -11.96 3.69
N ALA A 872 22.92 -11.62 4.45
CA ALA A 872 21.58 -11.38 3.94
C ALA A 872 21.36 -9.91 3.63
N LEU A 873 20.93 -9.60 2.41
CA LEU A 873 20.57 -8.25 1.99
C LEU A 873 19.16 -7.92 2.46
N ASP A 874 19.04 -7.25 3.61
CA ASP A 874 17.77 -6.82 4.21
C ASP A 874 17.31 -5.49 3.58
N SER A 875 16.93 -5.57 2.30
CA SER A 875 16.75 -4.42 1.41
C SER A 875 15.71 -3.41 1.92
N GLY A 876 14.59 -3.88 2.48
CA GLY A 876 13.53 -3.04 3.03
C GLY A 876 13.93 -2.27 4.29
N ASN A 877 14.99 -2.71 4.96
CA ASN A 877 15.61 -2.02 6.11
C ASN A 877 16.92 -1.31 5.75
N ASN A 878 17.34 -1.35 4.46
CA ASN A 878 18.57 -0.73 3.96
C ASN A 878 19.86 -1.19 4.68
N ARG A 879 19.94 -2.46 5.05
CA ARG A 879 21.07 -3.02 5.80
C ARG A 879 21.43 -4.43 5.31
N ILE A 880 22.53 -4.95 5.81
CA ILE A 880 22.98 -6.34 5.61
C ILE A 880 23.03 -7.01 6.97
N ILE A 881 22.51 -8.23 7.08
CA ILE A 881 22.62 -9.04 8.31
C ILE A 881 23.59 -10.18 8.05
N ALA A 882 24.68 -10.20 8.82
CA ALA A 882 25.67 -11.27 8.81
C ALA A 882 25.35 -12.29 9.92
N PHE A 883 25.33 -13.58 9.62
CA PHE A 883 25.05 -14.63 10.61
C PHE A 883 25.67 -15.98 10.26
N ASP A 884 25.80 -16.84 11.27
CA ASP A 884 26.19 -18.24 11.11
C ASP A 884 24.92 -19.09 10.90
N PRO A 885 24.81 -19.84 9.79
CA PRO A 885 23.64 -20.67 9.51
C PRO A 885 23.55 -21.91 10.43
N GLY A 886 24.59 -22.21 11.20
CA GLY A 886 24.66 -23.36 12.11
C GLY A 886 24.67 -24.70 11.37
N ARG A 887 24.47 -25.78 12.13
CA ARG A 887 24.37 -27.13 11.55
C ARG A 887 23.00 -27.33 10.87
N PRO A 888 22.95 -27.99 9.70
CA PRO A 888 21.68 -28.27 9.03
C PRO A 888 20.82 -29.18 9.91
N ARG A 889 19.54 -28.84 10.08
CA ARG A 889 18.58 -29.64 10.84
C ARG A 889 17.25 -29.62 10.10
N ARG A 890 16.72 -30.81 9.78
CA ARG A 890 15.45 -30.92 9.06
C ARG A 890 14.33 -30.23 9.85
N ILE A 891 13.64 -29.29 9.21
CA ILE A 891 12.51 -28.56 9.76
C ILE A 891 11.22 -29.15 9.18
N THR A 892 10.32 -29.61 10.05
CA THR A 892 9.00 -30.13 9.66
C THR A 892 7.89 -29.22 10.19
N PRO A 893 6.74 -29.13 9.50
CA PRO A 893 5.55 -28.47 10.03
C PRO A 893 5.17 -29.04 11.41
N ARG A 894 4.85 -28.19 12.39
CA ARG A 894 4.27 -28.68 13.66
C ARG A 894 2.87 -29.23 13.38
N ASN A 895 2.65 -30.51 13.66
CA ASN A 895 1.28 -31.02 13.79
C ASN A 895 0.66 -30.40 15.04
N SER A 896 -0.40 -29.61 14.86
CA SER A 896 -1.20 -29.05 15.95
C SER A 896 -1.83 -30.19 16.76
N GLY A 897 -1.16 -30.68 17.82
CA GLY A 897 -1.75 -31.68 18.72
C GLY A 897 -0.86 -32.55 19.61
N GLN A 898 0.47 -32.43 19.63
CA GLN A 898 1.30 -33.23 20.55
C GLN A 898 2.27 -32.39 21.42
N PRO A 899 2.36 -32.63 22.74
CA PRO A 899 3.41 -32.05 23.58
C PRO A 899 4.75 -32.79 23.40
N ASN A 900 5.85 -32.04 23.55
CA ASN A 900 7.25 -32.46 23.37
C ASN A 900 7.65 -33.65 24.27
N SER A 901 8.19 -34.72 23.68
CA SER A 901 9.02 -35.72 24.38
C SER A 901 10.52 -35.39 24.34
N ASP A 902 10.95 -34.47 23.48
CA ASP A 902 12.37 -34.32 23.12
C ASP A 902 13.10 -33.19 23.85
N GLU A 903 12.40 -32.40 24.69
CA GLU A 903 12.99 -31.36 25.54
C GLU A 903 13.61 -31.92 26.85
N MET A 904 13.55 -33.23 27.08
CA MET A 904 14.13 -33.85 28.29
C MET A 904 15.57 -34.37 28.14
N MET A 905 16.19 -34.34 26.96
CA MET A 905 17.53 -34.92 26.76
C MET A 905 18.70 -33.94 26.64
N ASP A 906 18.48 -32.65 26.33
CA ASP A 906 19.58 -31.69 26.13
C ASP A 906 20.06 -30.97 27.41
N HIS A 907 19.47 -31.25 28.58
CA HIS A 907 19.89 -30.67 29.86
C HIS A 907 20.79 -31.55 30.73
N ALA A 908 21.15 -32.75 30.28
CA ALA A 908 22.12 -33.59 30.97
C ALA A 908 23.35 -33.74 30.09
N LEU A 909 24.34 -32.86 30.26
CA LEU A 909 25.79 -33.12 30.11
C LEU A 909 26.58 -31.79 30.11
N SER A 910 26.86 -31.24 31.29
CA SER A 910 28.12 -30.54 31.55
C SER A 910 28.52 -30.74 33.02
N PRO A 911 29.80 -31.00 33.33
CA PRO A 911 30.24 -31.29 34.70
C PRO A 911 30.56 -29.98 35.44
N SER A 912 29.81 -29.65 36.47
CA SER A 912 30.16 -28.57 37.40
C SER A 912 30.94 -29.13 38.59
N SER A 913 32.07 -28.48 38.85
CA SER A 913 33.00 -28.65 39.98
C SER A 913 32.37 -28.64 41.37
N GLU A 914 33.06 -29.32 42.29
CA GLU A 914 32.76 -29.59 43.70
C GLU A 914 32.36 -28.40 44.61
N PRO A 915 31.72 -28.69 45.77
CA PRO A 915 30.92 -27.74 46.55
C PRO A 915 31.65 -27.22 47.81
N PRO A 916 31.05 -26.27 48.56
CA PRO A 916 31.26 -26.19 50.00
C PRO A 916 30.07 -26.77 50.78
N ASP A 917 30.43 -27.40 51.88
CA ASP A 917 29.64 -28.17 52.82
C ASP A 917 28.34 -27.52 53.33
N GLY A 918 27.37 -28.40 53.55
CA GLY A 918 26.89 -28.62 54.91
C GLY A 918 25.44 -28.27 55.20
N GLY A 919 24.61 -29.31 55.39
CA GLY A 919 23.47 -29.20 56.31
C GLY A 919 22.12 -29.75 55.84
N ALA A 920 22.08 -31.06 55.58
CA ALA A 920 21.08 -32.01 56.09
C ALA A 920 19.59 -31.60 56.12
N GLN A 921 18.73 -32.26 55.34
CA GLN A 921 18.02 -33.49 55.73
C GLN A 921 17.04 -33.93 54.62
N SER A 922 17.20 -35.19 54.23
CA SER A 922 16.37 -36.02 53.35
C SER A 922 15.12 -36.55 54.10
N GLN A 923 13.99 -36.85 53.46
CA GLN A 923 13.56 -38.12 52.81
C GLN A 923 12.03 -37.95 52.57
N GLU A 924 11.31 -38.52 51.59
CA GLU A 924 11.39 -39.85 50.98
C GLU A 924 10.39 -39.96 49.79
N ALA A 925 10.75 -40.78 48.78
CA ALA A 925 9.94 -41.75 47.99
C ALA A 925 8.69 -41.29 47.17
N LEU A 926 8.26 -41.86 46.02
CA LEU A 926 8.41 -43.18 45.37
C LEU A 926 7.90 -43.04 43.90
N ILE A 927 8.70 -43.29 42.85
CA ILE A 927 8.66 -44.42 41.88
C ILE A 927 7.29 -44.78 41.22
N LEU A 928 7.27 -44.65 39.89
CA LEU A 928 6.56 -45.38 38.80
C LEU A 928 5.02 -45.50 38.80
N GLN A 929 4.38 -44.91 37.78
CA GLN A 929 3.98 -45.63 36.56
C GLN A 929 3.82 -44.69 35.37
#